data_AF-A0A545WA26-F1
#
_entry.id   AF-A0A545WA26-F1
#
_cell.length_a   1.000
_cell.length_b   1.000
_cell.length_c   1.000
_cell.angle_alpha   90.00
_cell.angle_beta   90.00
_cell.angle_gamma   90.00
#
_symmetry.space_group_name_H-M   'P 1'
#
loop_
_entity.id
_entity.type
_entity.pdbx_description
1 polymer ?
#
loop_
_entity_poly.entity_id
_entity_poly.type
_entity_poly.pdbx_seq_one_letter_code
_entity_poly.pdbx_strand_id
1 'polypeptide(L)'
;MISKDGGQEPYYIGKDESIAMNTSASGEHAREEGVVNEEADVYKSTYDDAQAMKRMGRRQELVRHYRVFSMVSFVGMATAAWEMTLYQITPALRDGGLPALMYSNIWIFCAFVPVVLSLAEMSSMAPIAGAQYHWVSEFAPEKYQKFLSYLTGWTSTLALQAGNASGLFLIGTLVQAIIQIHKPDYAFENWHGTLLAVAVCCLTVVANVHCSRILPYWQNPVFAINILAYFAFIIPVWCNAPLTTSEHVWTRWENSGGWSSLTVAVLVGQLPAITSQTGMDAAAHMSEEVRNASSSVPKVMISVFGINFFLNIMTVITLCYHIPDVSAALNEPTMYPAIWVLKQSMSDSWLTALLVVQCIFLLFSNFSYLAAVSRDLFAFARDKGLPYSGWLAKVDKERKIPINAYYLTATFAALLSLIYIGSPVALYAIGSLLACAIMQCFCFSISCVLWRRIYHPETLPHARFSLGKLGVPINAVAVFVVVWSFFWAFWPQEYPVTPSGFNWSVAIFVPTIFVALVYYVVKGRHQIIVFIGFRLTYLAPARNGDPTLTSIMPSIFTQAALHFSILASCVTTLKPFLRHFDPVFVVESADLSSSKRSRASANPSGDPYYRLDTISRSSRSRNDPNDNINWRPYQGPTPADGYAAAYHDSSATQSSDSSKEGRLLRASRSVGSGLRSAAKRRQHSVKRSVGHGDSASTKTDASDRIIIERTREVTVKHEDSPECTT
;
A
#
# COMPACT_ATOMS: atom_id res chain seq x y z
N MET A 1 31.19 -81.03 58.17
CA MET A 1 30.91 -79.66 58.66
C MET A 1 31.94 -78.74 58.03
N ILE A 2 31.48 -77.82 57.19
CA ILE A 2 32.26 -77.09 56.18
C ILE A 2 32.74 -75.73 56.75
N SER A 3 33.92 -75.34 56.28
CA SER A 3 34.84 -74.29 56.72
C SER A 3 34.54 -72.89 56.17
N LYS A 4 35.14 -71.89 56.85
CA LYS A 4 35.34 -70.49 56.45
C LYS A 4 36.19 -70.33 55.19
N ASP A 5 35.95 -69.22 54.47
CA ASP A 5 36.85 -68.22 53.82
C ASP A 5 35.98 -67.47 52.79
N GLY A 6 35.83 -66.13 52.75
CA GLY A 6 36.80 -65.08 52.47
C GLY A 6 36.52 -64.48 51.07
N GLY A 7 36.13 -63.20 50.97
CA GLY A 7 36.06 -62.47 49.68
C GLY A 7 35.03 -61.34 49.58
N GLN A 8 35.49 -60.08 49.56
CA GLN A 8 34.75 -58.89 49.10
C GLN A 8 34.88 -58.74 47.57
N GLU A 9 33.82 -58.33 46.86
CA GLU A 9 33.85 -57.49 45.63
C GLU A 9 32.40 -57.00 45.25
N PRO A 10 32.22 -55.98 44.38
CA PRO A 10 31.37 -54.82 44.64
C PRO A 10 30.01 -54.76 43.89
N TYR A 11 29.21 -53.78 44.31
CA TYR A 11 27.90 -53.36 43.81
C TYR A 11 28.00 -52.66 42.43
N TYR A 12 27.24 -53.12 41.43
CA TYR A 12 26.95 -52.38 40.19
C TYR A 12 25.43 -52.35 39.97
N ILE A 13 24.83 -51.15 39.99
CA ILE A 13 23.44 -50.88 39.56
C ILE A 13 23.48 -49.98 38.33
N GLY A 14 22.78 -50.42 37.27
CA GLY A 14 21.99 -49.60 36.34
C GLY A 14 22.73 -48.72 35.33
N LYS A 15 22.93 -49.22 34.10
CA LYS A 15 23.33 -48.42 32.93
C LYS A 15 22.38 -48.53 31.72
N ASP A 16 21.22 -49.18 31.87
CA ASP A 16 20.35 -49.51 30.73
C ASP A 16 19.10 -48.61 30.55
N GLU A 17 18.78 -47.71 31.48
CA GLU A 17 17.62 -46.81 31.32
C GLU A 17 17.92 -45.51 30.54
N SER A 18 19.18 -45.06 30.49
CA SER A 18 19.55 -43.82 29.78
C SER A 18 19.62 -43.98 28.26
N ILE A 19 19.77 -45.21 27.76
CA ILE A 19 19.86 -45.48 26.32
C ILE A 19 18.45 -45.56 25.69
N ALA A 20 17.44 -46.04 26.43
CA ALA A 20 16.07 -46.12 25.93
C ALA A 20 15.41 -44.73 25.78
N MET A 21 15.69 -43.78 26.68
CA MET A 21 15.13 -42.42 26.59
C MET A 21 15.72 -41.60 25.43
N ASN A 22 17.04 -41.66 25.21
CA ASN A 22 17.66 -40.93 24.09
C ASN A 22 17.29 -41.48 22.71
N THR A 23 17.03 -42.78 22.59
CA THR A 23 16.63 -43.40 21.32
C THR A 23 15.16 -43.07 20.96
N SER A 24 14.30 -42.86 21.96
CA SER A 24 12.92 -42.41 21.74
C SER A 24 12.83 -40.96 21.28
N ALA A 25 13.62 -40.06 21.88
CA ALA A 25 13.69 -38.65 21.51
C ALA A 25 14.37 -38.43 20.14
N SER A 26 15.40 -39.21 19.81
CA SER A 26 16.00 -39.18 18.47
C SER A 26 15.09 -39.79 17.40
N GLY A 27 14.28 -40.79 17.77
CA GLY A 27 13.29 -41.42 16.90
C GLY A 27 12.07 -40.52 16.64
N GLU A 28 11.62 -39.75 17.63
CA GLU A 28 10.60 -38.71 17.47
C GLU A 28 11.12 -37.53 16.65
N HIS A 29 12.34 -37.07 16.87
CA HIS A 29 12.95 -36.03 16.02
C HIS A 29 13.13 -36.50 14.57
N ALA A 30 13.59 -37.74 14.34
CA ALA A 30 13.73 -38.28 12.99
C ALA A 30 12.37 -38.54 12.30
N ARG A 31 11.33 -38.92 13.07
CA ARG A 31 9.96 -39.04 12.55
C ARG A 31 9.33 -37.68 12.27
N GLU A 32 9.53 -36.69 13.14
CA GLU A 32 9.09 -35.32 12.89
C GLU A 32 9.81 -34.72 11.68
N GLU A 33 11.13 -34.89 11.55
CA GLU A 33 11.88 -34.46 10.37
C GLU A 33 11.45 -35.18 9.10
N GLY A 34 11.16 -36.49 9.18
CA GLY A 34 10.61 -37.27 8.06
C GLY A 34 9.23 -36.79 7.61
N VAL A 35 8.31 -36.54 8.54
CA VAL A 35 6.95 -36.04 8.25
C VAL A 35 6.98 -34.58 7.76
N VAL A 36 7.84 -33.75 8.34
CA VAL A 36 8.05 -32.36 7.88
C VAL A 36 8.61 -32.34 6.46
N ASN A 37 9.52 -33.27 6.10
CA ASN A 37 10.06 -33.37 4.75
C ASN A 37 9.00 -33.87 3.74
N GLU A 38 8.16 -34.84 4.08
CA GLU A 38 7.06 -35.29 3.21
C GLU A 38 5.99 -34.20 2.99
N GLU A 39 5.58 -33.47 4.04
CA GLU A 39 4.66 -32.33 3.89
C GLU A 39 5.30 -31.17 3.11
N ALA A 40 6.60 -30.92 3.32
CA ALA A 40 7.33 -29.86 2.60
C ALA A 40 7.38 -30.11 1.09
N ASP A 41 7.51 -31.35 0.65
CA ASP A 41 7.51 -31.71 -0.78
C ASP A 41 6.13 -31.51 -1.43
N VAL A 42 5.03 -31.82 -0.72
CA VAL A 42 3.67 -31.61 -1.22
C VAL A 42 3.36 -30.12 -1.42
N TYR A 43 3.77 -29.28 -0.47
CA TYR A 43 3.51 -27.83 -0.51
C TYR A 43 4.64 -26.99 -1.14
N LYS A 44 5.72 -27.64 -1.60
CA LYS A 44 6.92 -26.99 -2.15
C LYS A 44 7.56 -25.98 -1.17
N SER A 45 7.48 -26.28 0.12
CA SER A 45 7.97 -25.43 1.21
C SER A 45 9.47 -25.61 1.42
N THR A 46 10.19 -24.53 1.72
CA THR A 46 11.55 -24.67 2.27
C THR A 46 11.49 -24.98 3.75
N TYR A 47 12.61 -25.44 4.31
CA TYR A 47 12.77 -25.63 5.76
C TYR A 47 12.45 -24.35 6.55
N ASP A 48 12.99 -23.22 6.09
CA ASP A 48 12.73 -21.91 6.71
C ASP A 48 11.26 -21.49 6.66
N ASP A 49 10.58 -21.78 5.54
CA ASP A 49 9.16 -21.50 5.38
C ASP A 49 8.34 -22.35 6.37
N ALA A 50 8.68 -23.62 6.55
CA ALA A 50 8.02 -24.52 7.51
C ALA A 50 8.26 -24.07 8.95
N GLN A 51 9.49 -23.69 9.30
CA GLN A 51 9.82 -23.14 10.62
C GLN A 51 9.06 -21.84 10.92
N ALA A 52 8.97 -20.93 9.94
CA ALA A 52 8.23 -19.68 10.11
C ALA A 52 6.75 -19.95 10.38
N MET A 53 6.13 -20.90 9.66
CA MET A 53 4.74 -21.31 9.89
C MET A 53 4.56 -21.95 11.28
N LYS A 54 5.49 -22.82 11.70
CA LYS A 54 5.48 -23.44 13.05
C LYS A 54 5.59 -22.39 14.15
N ARG A 55 6.51 -21.42 14.03
CA ARG A 55 6.65 -20.26 14.95
C ARG A 55 5.35 -19.47 15.06
N MET A 56 4.65 -19.33 13.93
CA MET A 56 3.37 -18.64 13.85
C MET A 56 2.17 -19.50 14.31
N GLY A 57 2.40 -20.74 14.76
CA GLY A 57 1.34 -21.66 15.16
C GLY A 57 0.40 -22.01 14.01
N ARG A 58 0.92 -22.07 12.78
CA ARG A 58 0.13 -22.34 11.56
C ARG A 58 0.60 -23.60 10.87
N ARG A 59 -0.37 -24.36 10.35
CA ARG A 59 -0.13 -25.44 9.40
C ARG A 59 -0.14 -24.89 7.97
N GLN A 60 0.73 -25.41 7.12
CA GLN A 60 0.74 -25.08 5.70
C GLN A 60 -0.48 -25.73 5.01
N GLU A 61 -1.36 -24.92 4.42
CA GLU A 61 -2.55 -25.39 3.70
C GLU A 61 -2.49 -25.06 2.19
N LEU A 62 -1.74 -24.03 1.81
CA LEU A 62 -1.59 -23.55 0.45
C LEU A 62 -0.29 -24.04 -0.18
N VAL A 63 -0.24 -24.19 -1.50
CA VAL A 63 0.96 -24.66 -2.21
C VAL A 63 1.81 -23.45 -2.62
N ARG A 64 3.13 -23.51 -2.42
CA ARG A 64 4.04 -22.43 -2.80
C ARG A 64 4.37 -22.47 -4.29
N HIS A 65 3.68 -21.64 -5.07
CA HIS A 65 3.84 -21.52 -6.52
C HIS A 65 4.75 -20.37 -6.94
N TYR A 66 4.82 -19.30 -6.15
CA TYR A 66 5.45 -18.06 -6.57
C TYR A 66 6.95 -18.00 -6.19
N ARG A 67 7.76 -17.59 -7.17
CA ARG A 67 9.14 -17.13 -6.99
C ARG A 67 9.19 -15.60 -7.08
N VAL A 68 10.28 -14.98 -6.64
CA VAL A 68 10.45 -13.51 -6.59
C VAL A 68 9.99 -12.81 -7.88
N PHE A 69 10.52 -13.18 -9.05
CA PHE A 69 10.16 -12.53 -10.32
C PHE A 69 8.68 -12.70 -10.67
N SER A 70 8.13 -13.91 -10.51
CA SER A 70 6.69 -14.13 -10.71
C SER A 70 5.87 -13.26 -9.76
N MET A 71 6.31 -13.13 -8.51
CA MET A 71 5.60 -12.34 -7.52
C MET A 71 5.71 -10.82 -7.79
N VAL A 72 6.83 -10.34 -8.35
CA VAL A 72 6.94 -8.96 -8.87
C VAL A 72 5.92 -8.74 -9.99
N SER A 73 5.82 -9.65 -10.96
CA SER A 73 4.80 -9.58 -12.00
C SER A 73 3.38 -9.64 -11.42
N PHE A 74 3.16 -10.38 -10.33
CA PHE A 74 1.88 -10.45 -9.63
C PHE A 74 1.46 -9.14 -9.02
N VAL A 75 2.32 -8.56 -8.20
CA VAL A 75 1.98 -7.31 -7.52
C VAL A 75 1.99 -6.16 -8.52
N GLY A 76 2.88 -6.16 -9.52
CA GLY A 76 2.88 -5.20 -10.62
C GLY A 76 1.55 -5.19 -11.37
N MET A 77 1.07 -6.37 -11.79
CA MET A 77 -0.27 -6.49 -12.41
C MET A 77 -1.39 -6.16 -11.43
N ALA A 78 -1.36 -6.66 -10.19
CA ALA A 78 -2.44 -6.43 -9.23
C ALA A 78 -2.60 -4.96 -8.85
N THR A 79 -1.50 -4.19 -8.81
CA THR A 79 -1.55 -2.76 -8.51
C THR A 79 -2.04 -1.92 -9.69
N ALA A 80 -1.78 -2.35 -10.94
CA ALA A 80 -2.12 -1.60 -12.16
C ALA A 80 -1.81 -0.10 -12.01
N ALA A 81 -0.62 0.20 -11.48
CA ALA A 81 -0.36 1.51 -10.86
C ALA A 81 -0.46 2.66 -11.85
N TRP A 82 0.07 2.49 -13.06
CA TRP A 82 0.07 3.55 -14.08
C TRP A 82 -1.30 3.67 -14.72
N GLU A 83 -2.03 2.57 -14.89
CA GLU A 83 -3.39 2.57 -15.41
C GLU A 83 -4.36 3.28 -14.46
N MET A 84 -4.30 2.93 -13.17
CA MET A 84 -5.14 3.57 -12.15
C MET A 84 -4.79 5.05 -12.03
N THR A 85 -3.50 5.39 -12.00
CA THR A 85 -3.04 6.79 -11.97
C THR A 85 -3.58 7.57 -13.16
N LEU A 86 -3.50 7.03 -14.37
CA LEU A 86 -3.96 7.66 -15.61
C LEU A 86 -5.42 8.14 -15.52
N TYR A 87 -6.30 7.32 -14.96
CA TYR A 87 -7.74 7.62 -14.90
C TYR A 87 -8.21 8.25 -13.57
N GLN A 88 -7.32 8.42 -12.59
CA GLN A 88 -7.66 8.99 -11.28
C GLN A 88 -7.01 10.36 -11.00
N ILE A 89 -6.67 11.14 -12.04
CA ILE A 89 -6.02 12.45 -11.90
C ILE A 89 -6.95 13.62 -11.58
N THR A 90 -8.26 13.45 -11.77
CA THR A 90 -9.27 14.54 -11.68
C THR A 90 -9.21 15.35 -10.38
N PRO A 91 -9.12 14.73 -9.18
CA PRO A 91 -9.01 15.49 -7.93
C PRO A 91 -7.83 16.45 -7.89
N ALA A 92 -6.64 16.01 -8.34
CA ALA A 92 -5.43 16.83 -8.33
C ALA A 92 -5.50 17.98 -9.34
N LEU A 93 -6.12 17.73 -10.51
CA LEU A 93 -6.32 18.77 -11.52
C LEU A 93 -7.31 19.83 -11.04
N ARG A 94 -8.38 19.42 -10.36
CA ARG A 94 -9.40 20.34 -9.82
C ARG A 94 -8.84 21.20 -8.68
N ASP A 95 -8.13 20.56 -7.76
CA ASP A 95 -7.61 21.16 -6.54
C ASP A 95 -6.08 21.19 -6.58
N GLY A 96 -5.56 22.24 -7.23
CA GLY A 96 -4.14 22.55 -7.33
C GLY A 96 -3.56 22.50 -8.75
N GLY A 97 -4.30 22.01 -9.74
CA GLY A 97 -3.91 22.02 -11.15
C GLY A 97 -2.78 21.05 -11.51
N LEU A 98 -2.15 21.28 -12.67
CA LEU A 98 -0.99 20.48 -13.12
C LEU A 98 0.17 20.46 -12.12
N PRO A 99 0.51 21.58 -11.43
CA PRO A 99 1.57 21.56 -10.44
C PRO A 99 1.23 20.64 -9.26
N ALA A 100 -0.01 20.64 -8.77
CA ALA A 100 -0.39 19.76 -7.67
C ALA A 100 -0.35 18.28 -8.06
N LEU A 101 -0.77 17.92 -9.27
CA LEU A 101 -0.63 16.55 -9.78
C LEU A 101 0.84 16.12 -9.83
N MET A 102 1.75 17.00 -10.26
CA MET A 102 3.19 16.72 -10.33
C MET A 102 3.84 16.63 -8.95
N TYR A 103 3.73 17.69 -8.15
CA TYR A 103 4.41 17.78 -6.85
C TYR A 103 3.86 16.77 -5.84
N SER A 104 2.55 16.51 -5.85
CA SER A 104 1.95 15.54 -4.93
C SER A 104 2.43 14.11 -5.19
N ASN A 105 2.56 13.70 -6.45
CA ASN A 105 3.13 12.39 -6.77
C ASN A 105 4.59 12.26 -6.31
N ILE A 106 5.40 13.32 -6.46
CA ILE A 106 6.81 13.30 -6.03
C ILE A 106 6.92 13.23 -4.50
N TRP A 107 6.26 14.15 -3.78
CA TRP A 107 6.41 14.18 -2.32
C TRP A 107 5.75 12.97 -1.66
N ILE A 108 4.63 12.46 -2.18
CA ILE A 108 3.95 11.30 -1.60
C ILE A 108 4.81 10.06 -1.83
N PHE A 109 5.41 9.89 -3.01
CA PHE A 109 6.37 8.82 -3.22
C PHE A 109 7.51 8.86 -2.20
N CYS A 110 8.17 10.01 -2.03
CA CYS A 110 9.24 10.17 -1.04
C CYS A 110 8.76 9.88 0.39
N ALA A 111 7.55 10.34 0.74
CA ALA A 111 6.94 10.11 2.04
C ALA A 111 6.62 8.62 2.30
N PHE A 112 6.25 7.86 1.26
CA PHE A 112 5.92 6.44 1.38
C PHE A 112 7.13 5.51 1.42
N VAL A 113 8.34 5.96 1.08
CA VAL A 113 9.56 5.15 1.18
C VAL A 113 9.71 4.53 2.59
N PRO A 114 9.64 5.30 3.71
CA PRO A 114 9.61 4.74 5.05
C PRO A 114 8.50 3.71 5.28
N VAL A 115 7.29 3.98 4.78
CA VAL A 115 6.12 3.11 4.95
C VAL A 115 6.37 1.73 4.32
N VAL A 116 6.86 1.71 3.09
CA VAL A 116 7.18 0.47 2.36
C VAL A 116 8.30 -0.30 3.04
N LEU A 117 9.34 0.39 3.52
CA LEU A 117 10.45 -0.23 4.25
C LEU A 117 9.96 -0.87 5.57
N SER A 118 9.08 -0.21 6.32
CA SER A 118 8.47 -0.76 7.53
C SER A 118 7.61 -2.00 7.23
N LEU A 119 6.78 -1.96 6.18
CA LEU A 119 5.95 -3.09 5.76
C LEU A 119 6.82 -4.27 5.29
N ALA A 120 7.87 -3.99 4.53
CA ALA A 120 8.83 -4.98 4.08
C ALA A 120 9.52 -5.68 5.26
N GLU A 121 9.94 -4.93 6.29
CA GLU A 121 10.52 -5.51 7.50
C GLU A 121 9.52 -6.41 8.27
N MET A 122 8.30 -5.93 8.49
CA MET A 122 7.27 -6.72 9.18
C MET A 122 6.91 -8.00 8.40
N SER A 123 6.84 -7.92 7.07
CA SER A 123 6.62 -9.10 6.22
C SER A 123 7.78 -10.10 6.28
N SER A 124 9.00 -9.63 6.57
CA SER A 124 10.16 -10.50 6.79
C SER A 124 10.10 -11.21 8.14
N MET A 125 9.65 -10.50 9.19
CA MET A 125 9.47 -11.06 10.53
C MET A 125 8.34 -12.09 10.59
N ALA A 126 7.20 -11.81 9.95
CA ALA A 126 6.00 -12.63 9.97
C ALA A 126 5.37 -12.73 8.57
N PRO A 127 5.90 -13.60 7.68
CA PRO A 127 5.41 -13.77 6.32
C PRO A 127 4.13 -14.63 6.29
N ILE A 128 2.99 -14.06 6.68
CA ILE A 128 1.68 -14.73 6.71
C ILE A 128 0.62 -13.96 5.92
N ALA A 129 -0.33 -14.68 5.31
CA ALA A 129 -1.37 -14.09 4.44
C ALA A 129 -2.26 -13.05 5.16
N GLY A 130 -2.41 -13.16 6.48
CA GLY A 130 -3.15 -12.17 7.27
C GLY A 130 -2.38 -10.87 7.56
N ALA A 131 -1.13 -10.75 7.10
CA ALA A 131 -0.33 -9.53 7.04
C ALA A 131 -0.58 -8.54 8.21
N GLN A 132 -1.28 -7.43 7.97
CA GLN A 132 -1.43 -6.30 8.90
C GLN A 132 -2.06 -6.70 10.23
N TYR A 133 -3.17 -7.46 10.24
CA TYR A 133 -3.82 -7.83 11.50
C TYR A 133 -2.95 -8.80 12.30
N HIS A 134 -2.19 -9.64 11.61
CA HIS A 134 -1.23 -10.54 12.22
C HIS A 134 -0.02 -9.79 12.80
N TRP A 135 0.53 -8.82 12.08
CA TRP A 135 1.61 -7.97 12.57
C TRP A 135 1.17 -7.17 13.79
N VAL A 136 -0.03 -6.59 13.77
CA VAL A 136 -0.60 -5.93 14.95
C VAL A 136 -0.73 -6.92 16.10
N SER A 137 -1.21 -8.15 15.86
CA SER A 137 -1.28 -9.16 16.91
C SER A 137 0.10 -9.56 17.46
N GLU A 138 1.16 -9.51 16.66
CA GLU A 138 2.51 -9.87 17.12
C GLU A 138 3.15 -8.73 17.93
N PHE A 139 2.98 -7.49 17.48
CA PHE A 139 3.75 -6.35 17.99
C PHE A 139 2.99 -5.48 18.99
N ALA A 140 1.66 -5.50 18.99
CA ALA A 140 0.86 -4.65 19.88
C ALA A 140 1.10 -4.97 21.37
N PRO A 141 0.94 -4.00 22.28
CA PRO A 141 0.95 -4.26 23.72
C PRO A 141 -0.08 -5.32 24.10
N GLU A 142 0.26 -6.18 25.05
CA GLU A 142 -0.52 -7.38 25.41
C GLU A 142 -1.95 -7.02 25.81
N LYS A 143 -2.13 -5.86 26.46
CA LYS A 143 -3.43 -5.31 26.87
C LYS A 143 -4.35 -4.98 25.69
N TYR A 144 -3.80 -4.46 24.59
CA TYR A 144 -4.57 -3.97 23.43
C TYR A 144 -4.49 -4.90 22.22
N GLN A 145 -3.65 -5.92 22.27
CA GLN A 145 -3.34 -6.86 21.20
C GLN A 145 -4.59 -7.40 20.51
N LYS A 146 -5.57 -7.92 21.29
CA LYS A 146 -6.81 -8.51 20.76
C LYS A 146 -7.70 -7.48 20.08
N PHE A 147 -7.78 -6.28 20.63
CA PHE A 147 -8.66 -5.22 20.13
C PHE A 147 -8.10 -4.62 18.84
N LEU A 148 -6.81 -4.25 18.86
CA LEU A 148 -6.14 -3.62 17.73
C LEU A 148 -6.03 -4.59 16.55
N SER A 149 -5.67 -5.86 16.78
CA SER A 149 -5.59 -6.84 15.70
C SER A 149 -6.96 -7.09 15.06
N TYR A 150 -8.02 -7.18 15.87
CA TYR A 150 -9.36 -7.37 15.36
C TYR A 150 -9.85 -6.20 14.50
N LEU A 151 -9.65 -4.97 14.99
CA LEU A 151 -10.00 -3.77 14.24
C LEU A 151 -9.22 -3.69 12.94
N THR A 152 -7.92 -3.99 12.98
CA THR A 152 -7.05 -4.05 11.80
C THR A 152 -7.50 -5.10 10.78
N GLY A 153 -8.01 -6.26 11.24
CA GLY A 153 -8.54 -7.29 10.35
C GLY A 153 -9.75 -6.81 9.56
N TRP A 154 -10.71 -6.15 10.21
CA TRP A 154 -11.88 -5.57 9.53
C TRP A 154 -11.49 -4.48 8.54
N THR A 155 -10.57 -3.61 8.91
CA THR A 155 -10.16 -2.49 8.07
C THR A 155 -9.30 -2.96 6.90
N SER A 156 -8.48 -4.00 7.09
CA SER A 156 -7.71 -4.65 6.02
C SER A 156 -8.64 -5.26 4.99
N THR A 157 -9.60 -6.06 5.44
CA THR A 157 -10.60 -6.66 4.57
C THR A 157 -11.42 -5.56 3.87
N LEU A 158 -11.88 -4.52 4.56
CA LEU A 158 -12.61 -3.41 3.93
C LEU A 158 -11.77 -2.71 2.84
N ALA A 159 -10.50 -2.45 3.10
CA ALA A 159 -9.59 -1.82 2.15
C ALA A 159 -9.47 -2.63 0.86
N LEU A 160 -9.15 -3.92 0.97
CA LEU A 160 -8.99 -4.81 -0.18
C LEU A 160 -10.31 -5.00 -0.94
N GLN A 161 -11.43 -5.08 -0.24
CA GLN A 161 -12.75 -5.17 -0.85
C GLN A 161 -13.08 -3.88 -1.65
N ALA A 162 -12.77 -2.71 -1.10
CA ALA A 162 -12.93 -1.42 -1.79
C ALA A 162 -12.00 -1.31 -3.01
N GLY A 163 -10.73 -1.74 -2.88
CA GLY A 163 -9.79 -1.75 -4.00
C GLY A 163 -10.24 -2.64 -5.17
N ASN A 164 -10.80 -3.82 -4.86
CA ASN A 164 -11.33 -4.73 -5.87
C ASN A 164 -12.54 -4.10 -6.58
N ALA A 165 -13.45 -3.48 -5.82
CA ALA A 165 -14.57 -2.76 -6.41
C ALA A 165 -14.10 -1.60 -7.30
N SER A 166 -13.10 -0.82 -6.87
CA SER A 166 -12.55 0.30 -7.63
C SER A 166 -12.02 -0.13 -9.00
N GLY A 167 -11.26 -1.23 -9.06
CA GLY A 167 -10.70 -1.74 -10.31
C GLY A 167 -11.77 -2.23 -11.29
N LEU A 168 -12.77 -2.97 -10.80
CA LEU A 168 -13.91 -3.45 -11.59
C LEU A 168 -14.74 -2.29 -12.13
N PHE A 169 -14.92 -1.27 -11.30
CA PHE A 169 -15.69 -0.08 -11.63
C PHE A 169 -15.01 0.77 -12.72
N LEU A 170 -13.69 0.93 -12.64
CA LEU A 170 -12.91 1.59 -13.68
C LEU A 170 -13.08 0.91 -15.04
N ILE A 171 -13.01 -0.43 -15.09
CA ILE A 171 -13.23 -1.16 -16.37
C ILE A 171 -14.64 -0.89 -16.91
N GLY A 172 -15.67 -0.99 -16.07
CA GLY A 172 -17.06 -0.78 -16.48
C GLY A 172 -17.29 0.61 -17.06
N THR A 173 -16.75 1.65 -16.43
CA THR A 173 -16.86 3.03 -16.91
C THR A 173 -15.96 3.37 -18.08
N LEU A 174 -14.81 2.71 -18.26
CA LEU A 174 -14.02 2.83 -19.49
C LEU A 174 -14.74 2.21 -20.69
N VAL A 175 -15.44 1.08 -20.51
CA VAL A 175 -16.31 0.54 -21.56
C VAL A 175 -17.43 1.53 -21.89
N GLN A 176 -18.02 2.18 -20.87
CA GLN A 176 -19.01 3.24 -21.08
C GLN A 176 -18.42 4.45 -21.82
N ALA A 177 -17.19 4.85 -21.52
CA ALA A 177 -16.47 5.92 -22.23
C ALA A 177 -16.24 5.57 -23.71
N ILE A 178 -15.89 4.32 -24.03
CA ILE A 178 -15.76 3.85 -25.42
C ILE A 178 -17.09 3.98 -26.18
N ILE A 179 -18.22 3.70 -25.53
CA ILE A 179 -19.56 3.88 -26.13
C ILE A 179 -19.82 5.37 -26.41
N GLN A 180 -19.55 6.25 -25.44
CA GLN A 180 -19.72 7.70 -25.59
C GLN A 180 -18.88 8.28 -26.73
N ILE A 181 -17.66 7.77 -26.95
CA ILE A 181 -16.78 8.24 -28.03
C ILE A 181 -17.41 8.04 -29.41
N HIS A 182 -18.11 6.91 -29.65
CA HIS A 182 -18.70 6.62 -30.97
C HIS A 182 -20.16 7.03 -31.09
N LYS A 183 -20.84 7.26 -29.95
CA LYS A 183 -22.23 7.71 -29.90
C LYS A 183 -22.30 8.96 -29.05
N PRO A 184 -22.06 10.16 -29.64
CA PRO A 184 -22.10 11.41 -28.89
C PRO A 184 -23.43 11.67 -28.18
N ASP A 185 -24.54 11.21 -28.77
CA ASP A 185 -25.90 11.32 -28.20
C ASP A 185 -26.21 10.27 -27.12
N TYR A 186 -25.24 9.46 -26.72
CA TYR A 186 -25.41 8.48 -25.66
C TYR A 186 -25.64 9.18 -24.31
N ALA A 187 -26.70 8.77 -23.61
CA ALA A 187 -26.92 9.21 -22.25
C ALA A 187 -25.94 8.47 -21.32
N PHE A 188 -24.95 9.21 -20.78
CA PHE A 188 -23.98 8.69 -19.81
C PHE A 188 -24.62 8.49 -18.43
N GLU A 189 -25.63 7.61 -18.35
CA GLU A 189 -26.34 7.34 -17.11
C GLU A 189 -25.53 6.44 -16.18
N ASN A 190 -25.59 6.72 -14.88
CA ASN A 190 -24.76 6.03 -13.89
C ASN A 190 -25.02 4.52 -13.82
N TRP A 191 -26.28 4.10 -13.97
CA TRP A 191 -26.65 2.69 -13.88
C TRP A 191 -26.05 1.84 -15.01
N HIS A 192 -25.75 2.43 -16.18
CA HIS A 192 -25.05 1.74 -17.26
C HIS A 192 -23.65 1.30 -16.79
N GLY A 193 -22.87 2.22 -16.20
CA GLY A 193 -21.54 1.94 -15.66
C GLY A 193 -21.59 0.90 -14.53
N THR A 194 -22.58 0.98 -13.64
CA THR A 194 -22.80 -0.02 -12.59
C THR A 194 -23.05 -1.42 -13.16
N LEU A 195 -23.93 -1.56 -14.15
CA LEU A 195 -24.21 -2.87 -14.75
C LEU A 195 -22.99 -3.45 -15.47
N LEU A 196 -22.22 -2.61 -16.16
CA LEU A 196 -20.97 -3.03 -16.79
C LEU A 196 -19.94 -3.49 -15.75
N ALA A 197 -19.78 -2.76 -14.64
CA ALA A 197 -18.91 -3.17 -13.53
C ALA A 197 -19.33 -4.52 -12.92
N VAL A 198 -20.64 -4.75 -12.75
CA VAL A 198 -21.19 -6.04 -12.28
C VAL A 198 -20.92 -7.16 -13.29
N ALA A 199 -21.08 -6.90 -14.60
CA ALA A 199 -20.77 -7.88 -15.64
C ALA A 199 -19.28 -8.27 -15.63
N VAL A 200 -18.38 -7.29 -15.49
CA VAL A 200 -16.94 -7.52 -15.34
C VAL A 200 -16.66 -8.30 -14.05
N CYS A 201 -17.33 -7.98 -12.94
CA CYS A 201 -17.22 -8.73 -11.68
C CYS A 201 -17.61 -10.21 -11.83
N CYS A 202 -18.70 -10.50 -12.56
CA CYS A 202 -19.09 -11.88 -12.83
C CYS A 202 -18.00 -12.62 -13.64
N LEU A 203 -17.42 -11.95 -14.65
CA LEU A 203 -16.34 -12.50 -15.45
C LEU A 203 -15.09 -12.79 -14.61
N THR A 204 -14.69 -11.90 -13.70
CA THR A 204 -13.51 -12.09 -12.84
C THR A 204 -13.67 -13.24 -11.86
N VAL A 205 -14.87 -13.46 -11.33
CA VAL A 205 -15.18 -14.61 -10.48
C VAL A 205 -15.11 -15.91 -11.26
N VAL A 206 -15.77 -15.98 -12.42
CA VAL A 206 -15.76 -17.18 -13.27
C VAL A 206 -14.33 -17.54 -13.66
N ALA A 207 -13.54 -16.56 -14.10
CA ALA A 207 -12.14 -16.77 -14.45
C ALA A 207 -11.30 -17.24 -13.23
N ASN A 208 -11.46 -16.64 -12.05
CA ASN A 208 -10.71 -17.05 -10.87
C ASN A 208 -11.10 -18.44 -10.37
N VAL A 209 -12.38 -18.80 -10.38
CA VAL A 209 -12.84 -20.11 -9.91
C VAL A 209 -12.43 -21.21 -10.91
N HIS A 210 -12.60 -20.97 -12.21
CA HIS A 210 -12.37 -21.99 -13.23
C HIS A 210 -10.93 -22.06 -13.75
N CYS A 211 -10.19 -20.96 -13.77
CA CYS A 211 -8.86 -20.85 -14.35
C CYS A 211 -7.74 -20.59 -13.32
N SER A 212 -7.99 -20.77 -12.02
CA SER A 212 -7.00 -20.55 -10.95
C SER A 212 -5.66 -21.28 -11.16
N ARG A 213 -5.69 -22.49 -11.75
CA ARG A 213 -4.47 -23.27 -12.04
C ARG A 213 -3.58 -22.62 -13.11
N ILE A 214 -4.15 -21.83 -14.01
CA ILE A 214 -3.43 -21.15 -15.10
C ILE A 214 -2.87 -19.81 -14.61
N LEU A 215 -3.44 -19.25 -13.53
CA LEU A 215 -3.11 -17.92 -13.01
C LEU A 215 -1.60 -17.65 -12.86
N PRO A 216 -0.82 -18.56 -12.24
CA PRO A 216 0.62 -18.36 -12.06
C PRO A 216 1.44 -18.40 -13.35
N TYR A 217 0.91 -19.00 -14.44
CA TYR A 217 1.65 -19.21 -15.68
C TYR A 217 1.50 -18.05 -16.68
N TRP A 218 0.33 -17.39 -16.73
CA TRP A 218 0.09 -16.30 -17.68
C TRP A 218 0.68 -14.95 -17.23
N GLN A 219 0.89 -14.81 -15.94
CA GLN A 219 1.32 -13.60 -15.28
C GLN A 219 2.55 -12.93 -15.90
N ASN A 220 3.65 -13.67 -16.07
CA ASN A 220 4.90 -13.07 -16.56
C ASN A 220 4.76 -12.58 -18.01
N PRO A 221 4.20 -13.37 -18.95
CA PRO A 221 3.88 -12.87 -20.29
C PRO A 221 2.99 -11.63 -20.28
N VAL A 222 1.87 -11.64 -19.53
CA VAL A 222 0.94 -10.50 -19.54
C VAL A 222 1.57 -9.26 -18.91
N PHE A 223 2.35 -9.42 -17.84
CA PHE A 223 3.11 -8.31 -17.28
C PHE A 223 4.10 -7.72 -18.28
N ALA A 224 4.86 -8.55 -19.01
CA ALA A 224 5.77 -8.07 -20.05
C ALA A 224 5.03 -7.32 -21.17
N ILE A 225 3.87 -7.84 -21.62
CA ILE A 225 3.06 -7.17 -22.65
C ILE A 225 2.41 -5.90 -22.09
N ASN A 226 2.05 -5.86 -20.80
CA ASN A 226 1.52 -4.66 -20.14
C ASN A 226 2.55 -3.53 -20.15
N ILE A 227 3.83 -3.83 -19.86
CA ILE A 227 4.93 -2.86 -20.00
C ILE A 227 5.11 -2.41 -21.46
N LEU A 228 4.90 -3.28 -22.45
CA LEU A 228 4.90 -2.85 -23.85
C LEU A 228 3.70 -1.97 -24.20
N ALA A 229 2.52 -2.27 -23.64
CA ALA A 229 1.30 -1.48 -23.81
C ALA A 229 1.44 -0.07 -23.21
N TYR A 230 2.17 0.06 -22.09
CA TYR A 230 2.55 1.34 -21.51
C TYR A 230 3.29 2.23 -22.51
N PHE A 231 4.30 1.71 -23.22
CA PHE A 231 4.99 2.47 -24.27
C PHE A 231 4.09 2.74 -25.48
N ALA A 232 3.24 1.78 -25.86
CA ALA A 232 2.26 1.97 -26.92
C ALA A 232 1.23 3.07 -26.58
N PHE A 233 1.00 3.35 -25.30
CA PHE A 233 0.17 4.44 -24.82
C PHE A 233 0.92 5.79 -24.85
N ILE A 234 2.12 5.85 -24.27
CA ILE A 234 2.86 7.12 -24.10
C ILE A 234 3.43 7.65 -25.41
N ILE A 235 3.98 6.79 -26.27
CA ILE A 235 4.68 7.23 -27.49
C ILE A 235 3.76 8.04 -28.44
N PRO A 236 2.53 7.60 -28.76
CA PRO A 236 1.62 8.39 -29.59
C PRO A 236 1.25 9.74 -28.98
N VAL A 237 1.19 9.84 -27.65
CA VAL A 237 0.95 11.11 -26.97
C VAL A 237 2.12 12.06 -27.21
N TRP A 238 3.36 11.61 -27.00
CA TRP A 238 4.56 12.43 -27.26
C TRP A 238 4.71 12.87 -28.71
N CYS A 239 4.33 12.03 -29.67
CA CYS A 239 4.47 12.35 -31.08
C CYS A 239 3.41 13.32 -31.60
N ASN A 240 2.18 13.24 -31.09
CA ASN A 240 1.03 13.87 -31.75
C ASN A 240 0.28 14.88 -30.87
N ALA A 241 0.28 14.74 -29.54
CA ALA A 241 -0.48 15.64 -28.68
C ALA A 241 0.21 17.02 -28.57
N PRO A 242 -0.56 18.11 -28.50
CA PRO A 242 -0.01 19.44 -28.29
C PRO A 242 0.71 19.51 -26.95
N LEU A 243 1.77 20.31 -26.91
CA LEU A 243 2.56 20.57 -25.71
C LEU A 243 2.13 21.87 -25.05
N THR A 244 2.15 21.90 -23.72
CA THR A 244 2.04 23.12 -22.92
C THR A 244 3.40 23.61 -22.45
N THR A 245 3.47 24.86 -21.99
CA THR A 245 4.72 25.47 -21.52
C THR A 245 5.11 24.91 -20.16
N SER A 246 6.42 24.81 -19.88
CA SER A 246 6.91 24.41 -18.55
C SER A 246 6.40 25.34 -17.44
N GLU A 247 6.23 26.63 -17.72
CA GLU A 247 5.63 27.57 -16.76
C GLU A 247 4.22 27.12 -16.35
N HIS A 248 3.39 26.70 -17.31
CA HIS A 248 2.04 26.19 -17.03
C HIS A 248 2.07 24.95 -16.14
N VAL A 249 2.95 23.98 -16.45
CA VAL A 249 3.06 22.71 -15.71
C VAL A 249 3.50 22.91 -14.26
N TRP A 250 4.48 23.79 -14.02
CA TRP A 250 5.16 23.87 -12.73
C TRP A 250 4.67 25.02 -11.83
N THR A 251 4.04 26.05 -12.38
CA THR A 251 3.75 27.28 -11.63
C THR A 251 2.29 27.73 -11.66
N ARG A 252 1.47 27.25 -12.60
CA ARG A 252 0.07 27.69 -12.70
C ARG A 252 -0.85 26.80 -11.85
N TRP A 253 -0.99 27.21 -10.61
CA TRP A 253 -1.87 26.56 -9.64
C TRP A 253 -3.34 26.90 -9.86
N GLU A 254 -4.23 25.94 -9.61
CA GLU A 254 -5.68 26.11 -9.71
C GLU A 254 -6.39 25.79 -8.39
N ASN A 255 -7.56 26.39 -8.17
CA ASN A 255 -8.40 26.13 -6.99
C ASN A 255 -9.88 26.12 -7.43
N SER A 256 -10.21 25.17 -8.28
CA SER A 256 -11.55 25.03 -8.86
C SER A 256 -12.52 24.30 -7.91
N GLY A 257 -12.03 23.74 -6.81
CA GLY A 257 -12.85 23.22 -5.71
C GLY A 257 -13.34 24.29 -4.74
N GLY A 258 -12.98 25.57 -4.88
CA GLY A 258 -13.57 26.66 -4.10
C GLY A 258 -13.06 26.79 -2.66
N TRP A 259 -11.87 26.25 -2.37
CA TRP A 259 -11.26 26.33 -1.05
C TRP A 259 -10.83 27.76 -0.68
N SER A 260 -10.85 28.09 0.61
CA SER A 260 -10.44 29.42 1.09
C SER A 260 -8.97 29.75 0.87
N SER A 261 -8.12 28.75 0.68
CA SER A 261 -6.69 28.93 0.40
C SER A 261 -6.18 27.88 -0.58
N LEU A 262 -5.21 28.29 -1.41
CA LEU A 262 -4.56 27.40 -2.36
C LEU A 262 -3.82 26.25 -1.65
N THR A 263 -3.24 26.50 -0.47
CA THR A 263 -2.58 25.46 0.32
C THR A 263 -3.54 24.33 0.68
N VAL A 264 -4.75 24.66 1.14
CA VAL A 264 -5.75 23.63 1.46
C VAL A 264 -6.19 22.89 0.20
N ALA A 265 -6.44 23.61 -0.90
CA ALA A 265 -6.77 22.97 -2.19
C ALA A 265 -5.71 21.94 -2.59
N VAL A 266 -4.43 22.33 -2.61
CA VAL A 266 -3.32 21.44 -2.98
C VAL A 266 -3.21 20.21 -2.05
N LEU A 267 -3.50 20.37 -0.76
CA LEU A 267 -3.50 19.25 0.19
C LEU A 267 -4.72 18.33 0.05
N VAL A 268 -5.85 18.84 -0.43
CA VAL A 268 -7.03 18.03 -0.77
C VAL A 268 -6.79 17.27 -2.08
N GLY A 269 -6.23 17.94 -3.09
CA GLY A 269 -5.93 17.38 -4.40
C GLY A 269 -4.83 16.32 -4.42
N GLN A 270 -4.08 16.13 -3.32
CA GLN A 270 -3.05 15.08 -3.23
C GLN A 270 -3.61 13.65 -3.11
N LEU A 271 -4.93 13.49 -2.96
CA LEU A 271 -5.58 12.20 -2.75
C LEU A 271 -5.22 11.14 -3.80
N PRO A 272 -5.20 11.42 -5.12
CA PRO A 272 -4.77 10.45 -6.13
C PRO A 272 -3.34 9.93 -5.91
N ALA A 273 -2.43 10.81 -5.50
CA ALA A 273 -1.06 10.43 -5.20
C ALA A 273 -0.99 9.52 -3.97
N ILE A 274 -1.84 9.74 -2.95
CA ILE A 274 -1.95 8.83 -1.80
C ILE A 274 -2.48 7.46 -2.23
N THR A 275 -3.56 7.42 -3.01
CA THR A 275 -4.16 6.16 -3.49
C THR A 275 -3.21 5.38 -4.40
N SER A 276 -2.37 6.05 -5.19
CA SER A 276 -1.44 5.40 -6.11
C SER A 276 -0.30 4.64 -5.40
N GLN A 277 -0.06 4.91 -4.10
CA GLN A 277 0.92 4.17 -3.28
C GLN A 277 0.33 2.96 -2.55
N THR A 278 -0.88 2.53 -2.90
CA THR A 278 -1.54 1.38 -2.26
C THR A 278 -1.33 0.09 -3.05
N GLY A 279 -1.47 -1.08 -2.40
CA GLY A 279 -1.48 -2.39 -3.06
C GLY A 279 -0.13 -3.12 -3.17
N MET A 280 0.99 -2.50 -2.79
CA MET A 280 2.29 -3.20 -2.72
C MET A 280 2.30 -4.34 -1.69
N ASP A 281 1.48 -4.20 -0.65
CA ASP A 281 1.25 -5.17 0.40
C ASP A 281 0.44 -6.39 -0.07
N ALA A 282 -0.06 -6.40 -1.30
CA ALA A 282 -0.60 -7.61 -1.95
C ALA A 282 0.41 -8.78 -1.92
N ALA A 283 1.72 -8.51 -1.91
CA ALA A 283 2.74 -9.54 -1.72
C ALA A 283 2.62 -10.25 -0.36
N ALA A 284 2.29 -9.53 0.71
CA ALA A 284 2.14 -10.10 2.05
C ALA A 284 0.93 -11.03 2.12
N HIS A 285 -0.18 -10.64 1.49
CA HIS A 285 -1.40 -11.45 1.46
C HIS A 285 -1.25 -12.78 0.71
N MET A 286 -0.23 -12.89 -0.15
CA MET A 286 0.11 -14.11 -0.89
C MET A 286 1.30 -14.86 -0.30
N SER A 287 1.82 -14.47 0.88
CA SER A 287 3.07 -15.01 1.43
C SER A 287 3.05 -16.52 1.66
N GLU A 288 1.88 -17.12 1.94
CA GLU A 288 1.71 -18.57 2.12
C GLU A 288 1.91 -19.35 0.80
N GLU A 289 1.82 -18.67 -0.35
CA GLU A 289 2.02 -19.23 -1.70
C GLU A 289 3.39 -18.85 -2.31
N VAL A 290 4.22 -18.09 -1.59
CA VAL A 290 5.55 -17.62 -2.05
C VAL A 290 6.65 -18.47 -1.45
N ARG A 291 7.60 -18.95 -2.27
CA ARG A 291 8.77 -19.68 -1.76
C ARG A 291 9.79 -18.75 -1.09
N ASN A 292 10.33 -19.17 0.06
CA ASN A 292 11.25 -18.38 0.88
C ASN A 292 10.65 -17.00 1.23
N ALA A 293 9.43 -17.02 1.78
CA ALA A 293 8.59 -15.83 1.86
C ALA A 293 9.21 -14.69 2.69
N SER A 294 9.91 -15.03 3.78
CA SER A 294 10.59 -14.07 4.67
C SER A 294 11.69 -13.25 3.98
N SER A 295 12.26 -13.73 2.86
CA SER A 295 13.23 -12.98 2.05
C SER A 295 12.63 -12.45 0.75
N SER A 296 11.72 -13.23 0.13
CA SER A 296 11.13 -12.92 -1.17
C SER A 296 10.13 -11.77 -1.10
N VAL A 297 9.20 -11.79 -0.13
CA VAL A 297 8.12 -10.78 -0.01
C VAL A 297 8.67 -9.35 0.19
N PRO A 298 9.65 -9.10 1.08
CA PRO A 298 10.25 -7.76 1.23
C PRO A 298 10.88 -7.24 -0.07
N LYS A 299 11.60 -8.11 -0.79
CA LYS A 299 12.24 -7.76 -2.07
C LYS A 299 11.21 -7.40 -3.13
N VAL A 300 10.09 -8.13 -3.18
CA VAL A 300 8.98 -7.87 -4.11
C VAL A 300 8.36 -6.50 -3.83
N MET A 301 8.02 -6.19 -2.57
CA MET A 301 7.44 -4.90 -2.19
C MET A 301 8.32 -3.73 -2.63
N ILE A 302 9.61 -3.77 -2.30
CA ILE A 302 10.56 -2.69 -2.63
C ILE A 302 10.76 -2.57 -4.15
N SER A 303 10.85 -3.71 -4.86
CA SER A 303 11.04 -3.71 -6.32
C SER A 303 9.82 -3.12 -7.04
N VAL A 304 8.62 -3.52 -6.64
CA VAL A 304 7.38 -3.05 -7.25
C VAL A 304 7.12 -1.59 -6.92
N PHE A 305 7.45 -1.14 -5.70
CA PHE A 305 7.40 0.29 -5.36
C PHE A 305 8.26 1.14 -6.30
N GLY A 306 9.50 0.71 -6.56
CA GLY A 306 10.40 1.39 -7.49
C GLY A 306 9.88 1.36 -8.92
N ILE A 307 9.41 0.21 -9.42
CA ILE A 307 8.84 0.08 -10.77
C ILE A 307 7.63 1.01 -10.93
N ASN A 308 6.70 0.97 -9.97
CA ASN A 308 5.49 1.78 -9.99
C ASN A 308 5.82 3.28 -9.98
N PHE A 309 6.84 3.70 -9.23
CA PHE A 309 7.29 5.10 -9.26
C PHE A 309 7.74 5.55 -10.64
N PHE A 310 8.60 4.79 -11.32
CA PHE A 310 9.10 5.18 -12.64
C PHE A 310 7.98 5.23 -13.69
N LEU A 311 7.03 4.29 -13.64
CA LEU A 311 5.88 4.29 -14.56
C LEU A 311 4.92 5.45 -14.23
N ASN A 312 4.62 5.69 -12.96
CA ASN A 312 3.69 6.75 -12.55
C ASN A 312 4.27 8.14 -12.81
N ILE A 313 5.53 8.41 -12.46
CA ILE A 313 6.11 9.74 -12.64
C ILE A 313 6.19 10.11 -14.11
N MET A 314 6.55 9.16 -14.97
CA MET A 314 6.62 9.39 -16.41
C MET A 314 5.22 9.57 -17.04
N THR A 315 4.22 8.85 -16.54
CA THR A 315 2.80 9.06 -16.91
C THR A 315 2.33 10.45 -16.52
N VAL A 316 2.58 10.86 -15.27
CA VAL A 316 2.20 12.17 -14.74
C VAL A 316 2.89 13.30 -15.48
N ILE A 317 4.19 13.20 -15.75
CA ILE A 317 4.93 14.17 -16.56
C ILE A 317 4.30 14.28 -17.95
N THR A 318 4.04 13.15 -18.60
CA THR A 318 3.44 13.12 -19.94
C THR A 318 2.07 13.82 -19.93
N LEU A 319 1.19 13.46 -19.01
CA LEU A 319 -0.14 14.08 -18.93
C LEU A 319 -0.04 15.57 -18.62
N CYS A 320 0.80 15.98 -17.67
CA CYS A 320 0.93 17.40 -17.34
C CYS A 320 1.42 18.24 -18.52
N TYR A 321 2.38 17.75 -19.32
CA TYR A 321 2.86 18.48 -20.49
C TYR A 321 1.89 18.48 -21.67
N HIS A 322 0.92 17.55 -21.69
CA HIS A 322 -0.06 17.41 -22.77
C HIS A 322 -1.49 17.83 -22.39
N ILE A 323 -1.65 18.55 -21.27
CA ILE A 323 -2.90 19.23 -20.90
C ILE A 323 -2.68 20.75 -21.00
N PRO A 324 -2.89 21.38 -22.18
CA PRO A 324 -2.79 22.83 -22.31
C PRO A 324 -3.99 23.60 -21.71
N ASP A 325 -5.14 22.94 -21.57
CA ASP A 325 -6.35 23.52 -20.96
C ASP A 325 -6.95 22.53 -19.95
N VAL A 326 -6.70 22.81 -18.66
CA VAL A 326 -7.19 21.99 -17.55
C VAL A 326 -8.72 22.01 -17.48
N SER A 327 -9.36 23.15 -17.76
CA SER A 327 -10.81 23.28 -17.72
C SER A 327 -11.47 22.47 -18.84
N ALA A 328 -10.91 22.48 -20.05
CA ALA A 328 -11.39 21.65 -21.14
C ALA A 328 -11.23 20.15 -20.84
N ALA A 329 -10.08 19.75 -20.25
CA ALA A 329 -9.84 18.36 -19.89
C ALA A 329 -10.77 17.86 -18.77
N LEU A 330 -11.09 18.71 -17.78
CA LEU A 330 -12.03 18.39 -16.70
C LEU A 330 -13.50 18.30 -17.19
N ASN A 331 -13.86 19.04 -18.24
CA ASN A 331 -15.21 19.05 -18.82
C ASN A 331 -15.41 17.99 -19.93
N GLU A 332 -14.45 17.09 -20.11
CA GLU A 332 -14.54 16.01 -21.10
C GLU A 332 -15.76 15.10 -20.82
N PRO A 333 -16.64 14.84 -21.80
CA PRO A 333 -17.88 14.07 -21.61
C PRO A 333 -17.67 12.64 -21.07
N THR A 334 -16.48 12.06 -21.24
CA THR A 334 -16.14 10.74 -20.71
C THR A 334 -15.77 10.74 -19.22
N MET A 335 -15.72 11.92 -18.58
CA MET A 335 -15.29 12.16 -17.19
C MET A 335 -13.83 11.84 -16.87
N TYR A 336 -13.03 11.51 -17.89
CA TYR A 336 -11.62 11.16 -17.75
C TYR A 336 -10.74 12.18 -18.51
N PRO A 337 -10.03 13.07 -17.80
CA PRO A 337 -9.14 14.05 -18.44
C PRO A 337 -8.03 13.42 -19.30
N ALA A 338 -7.59 12.20 -18.95
CA ALA A 338 -6.66 11.45 -19.78
C ALA A 338 -7.21 11.10 -21.18
N ILE A 339 -8.52 10.83 -21.31
CA ILE A 339 -9.14 10.53 -22.61
C ILE A 339 -9.15 11.78 -23.49
N TRP A 340 -9.33 12.97 -22.91
CA TRP A 340 -9.23 14.24 -23.63
C TRP A 340 -7.84 14.43 -24.26
N VAL A 341 -6.76 14.10 -23.52
CA VAL A 341 -5.39 14.15 -24.05
C VAL A 341 -5.22 13.16 -25.21
N LEU A 342 -5.74 11.95 -25.07
CA LEU A 342 -5.62 10.92 -26.11
C LEU A 342 -6.40 11.29 -27.37
N LYS A 343 -7.59 11.91 -27.25
CA LYS A 343 -8.36 12.42 -28.39
C LYS A 343 -7.59 13.46 -29.21
N GLN A 344 -6.70 14.22 -28.58
CA GLN A 344 -5.85 15.18 -29.30
C GLN A 344 -4.65 14.52 -29.99
N SER A 345 -4.25 13.34 -29.52
CA SER A 345 -3.11 12.58 -30.03
C SER A 345 -3.45 11.69 -31.22
N MET A 346 -4.68 11.17 -31.32
CA MET A 346 -5.03 10.13 -32.29
C MET A 346 -6.50 10.16 -32.72
N SER A 347 -6.83 9.41 -33.78
CA SER A 347 -8.22 9.25 -34.21
C SER A 347 -9.03 8.37 -33.27
N ASP A 348 -10.36 8.53 -33.29
CA ASP A 348 -11.28 7.77 -32.42
C ASP A 348 -11.13 6.25 -32.56
N SER A 349 -10.85 5.74 -33.76
CA SER A 349 -10.60 4.30 -33.99
C SER A 349 -9.36 3.80 -33.26
N TRP A 350 -8.27 4.57 -33.28
CA TRP A 350 -7.02 4.23 -32.57
C TRP A 350 -7.18 4.38 -31.06
N LEU A 351 -7.82 5.46 -30.62
CA LEU A 351 -8.18 5.67 -29.22
C LEU A 351 -8.95 4.46 -28.67
N THR A 352 -9.95 4.00 -29.41
CA THR A 352 -10.75 2.84 -29.04
C THR A 352 -9.93 1.58 -28.93
N ALA A 353 -9.05 1.31 -29.90
CA ALA A 353 -8.17 0.15 -29.84
C ALA A 353 -7.29 0.18 -28.57
N LEU A 354 -6.72 1.33 -28.22
CA LEU A 354 -5.94 1.49 -26.99
C LEU A 354 -6.78 1.30 -25.74
N LEU A 355 -7.98 1.90 -25.66
CA LEU A 355 -8.86 1.75 -24.50
C LEU A 355 -9.35 0.31 -24.31
N VAL A 356 -9.62 -0.42 -25.40
CA VAL A 356 -9.96 -1.86 -25.33
C VAL A 356 -8.78 -2.67 -24.80
N VAL A 357 -7.57 -2.44 -25.31
CA VAL A 357 -6.34 -3.06 -24.81
C VAL A 357 -6.15 -2.75 -23.32
N GLN A 358 -6.42 -1.51 -22.92
CA GLN A 358 -6.35 -1.09 -21.53
C GLN A 358 -7.35 -1.81 -20.62
N CYS A 359 -8.60 -1.95 -21.07
CA CYS A 359 -9.63 -2.71 -20.36
C CYS A 359 -9.22 -4.18 -20.18
N ILE A 360 -8.59 -4.79 -21.18
CA ILE A 360 -8.08 -6.16 -21.11
C ILE A 360 -6.98 -6.28 -20.04
N PHE A 361 -6.02 -5.34 -19.99
CA PHE A 361 -4.97 -5.36 -18.96
C PHE A 361 -5.51 -5.09 -17.55
N LEU A 362 -6.45 -4.15 -17.41
CA LEU A 362 -7.14 -3.91 -16.15
C LEU A 362 -7.93 -5.15 -15.71
N LEU A 363 -8.52 -5.91 -16.64
CA LEU A 363 -9.20 -7.17 -16.33
C LEU A 363 -8.23 -8.22 -15.76
N PHE A 364 -7.07 -8.40 -16.41
CA PHE A 364 -6.01 -9.27 -15.90
C PHE A 364 -5.47 -8.81 -14.54
N SER A 365 -5.33 -7.51 -14.36
CA SER A 365 -4.94 -6.89 -13.09
C SER A 365 -5.93 -7.24 -11.98
N ASN A 366 -7.23 -7.09 -12.25
CA ASN A 366 -8.30 -7.47 -11.33
C ASN A 366 -8.35 -8.97 -11.06
N PHE A 367 -7.98 -9.85 -12.00
CA PHE A 367 -7.84 -11.27 -11.68
C PHE A 367 -6.79 -11.52 -10.60
N SER A 368 -5.65 -10.84 -10.70
CA SER A 368 -4.56 -10.94 -9.71
C SER A 368 -4.96 -10.31 -8.38
N TYR A 369 -5.57 -9.13 -8.41
CA TYR A 369 -6.02 -8.43 -7.21
C TYR A 369 -7.11 -9.21 -6.47
N LEU A 370 -8.12 -9.73 -7.17
CA LEU A 370 -9.19 -10.56 -6.60
C LEU A 370 -8.63 -11.84 -5.93
N ALA A 371 -7.56 -12.42 -6.47
CA ALA A 371 -6.87 -13.52 -5.81
C ALA A 371 -6.32 -13.08 -4.44
N ALA A 372 -5.57 -11.97 -4.36
CA ALA A 372 -5.06 -11.45 -3.08
C ALA A 372 -6.18 -11.11 -2.08
N VAL A 373 -7.25 -10.45 -2.54
CA VAL A 373 -8.43 -10.09 -1.71
C VAL A 373 -9.10 -11.33 -1.12
N SER A 374 -9.23 -12.39 -1.91
CA SER A 374 -9.79 -13.66 -1.44
C SER A 374 -8.93 -14.32 -0.34
N ARG A 375 -7.59 -14.14 -0.38
CA ARG A 375 -6.65 -14.70 0.62
C ARG A 375 -6.73 -13.94 1.94
N ASP A 376 -6.80 -12.61 1.89
CA ASP A 376 -7.01 -11.80 3.10
C ASP A 376 -8.33 -12.16 3.80
N LEU A 377 -9.43 -12.18 3.04
CA LEU A 377 -10.75 -12.51 3.55
C LEU A 377 -10.77 -13.94 4.13
N PHE A 378 -10.15 -14.90 3.43
CA PHE A 378 -9.99 -16.27 3.91
C PHE A 378 -9.16 -16.34 5.19
N ALA A 379 -8.03 -15.66 5.27
CA ALA A 379 -7.14 -15.69 6.44
C ALA A 379 -7.85 -15.13 7.68
N PHE A 380 -8.55 -14.01 7.54
CA PHE A 380 -9.30 -13.41 8.64
C PHE A 380 -10.52 -14.26 9.05
N ALA A 381 -11.20 -14.89 8.09
CA ALA A 381 -12.26 -15.86 8.36
C ALA A 381 -11.74 -17.11 9.07
N ARG A 382 -10.58 -17.65 8.67
CA ARG A 382 -9.92 -18.80 9.30
C ARG A 382 -9.63 -18.53 10.77
N ASP A 383 -9.34 -17.27 11.10
CA ASP A 383 -9.11 -16.80 12.47
C ASP A 383 -10.39 -16.43 13.23
N LYS A 384 -11.57 -16.80 12.71
CA LYS A 384 -12.88 -16.51 13.29
C LYS A 384 -13.14 -15.01 13.47
N GLY A 385 -12.47 -14.17 12.67
CA GLY A 385 -12.61 -12.72 12.69
C GLY A 385 -13.97 -12.22 12.21
N LEU A 386 -14.60 -12.98 11.30
CA LEU A 386 -15.83 -12.61 10.61
C LEU A 386 -17.05 -13.45 11.02
N PRO A 387 -18.27 -12.91 10.84
CA PRO A 387 -19.48 -13.72 10.87
C PRO A 387 -19.42 -14.83 9.81
N TYR A 388 -20.04 -15.97 10.10
CA TYR A 388 -20.01 -17.16 9.21
C TYR A 388 -18.60 -17.62 8.81
N SER A 389 -17.61 -17.40 9.67
CA SER A 389 -16.21 -17.80 9.48
C SER A 389 -16.02 -19.25 9.02
N GLY A 390 -16.81 -20.20 9.54
CA GLY A 390 -16.74 -21.61 9.11
C GLY A 390 -17.09 -21.85 7.64
N TRP A 391 -17.95 -21.01 7.05
CA TRP A 391 -18.27 -21.08 5.62
C TRP A 391 -17.21 -20.34 4.80
N LEU A 392 -16.80 -19.15 5.23
CA LEU A 392 -15.81 -18.32 4.52
C LEU A 392 -14.40 -18.93 4.50
N ALA A 393 -14.01 -19.61 5.58
CA ALA A 393 -12.70 -20.27 5.71
C ALA A 393 -12.64 -21.65 5.03
N LYS A 394 -13.68 -22.06 4.29
CA LYS A 394 -13.68 -23.37 3.65
C LYS A 394 -12.86 -23.34 2.36
N VAL A 395 -11.79 -24.13 2.29
CA VAL A 395 -10.98 -24.33 1.09
C VAL A 395 -11.54 -25.49 0.26
N ASP A 396 -11.64 -25.30 -1.05
CA ASP A 396 -12.03 -26.37 -1.97
C ASP A 396 -10.93 -27.44 -2.08
N LYS A 397 -11.31 -28.72 -1.99
CA LYS A 397 -10.33 -29.82 -1.93
C LYS A 397 -9.60 -30.05 -3.25
N GLU A 398 -10.24 -29.80 -4.38
CA GLU A 398 -9.73 -30.09 -5.72
C GLU A 398 -8.94 -28.90 -6.30
N ARG A 399 -9.43 -27.69 -6.06
CA ARG A 399 -8.87 -26.44 -6.59
C ARG A 399 -7.91 -25.76 -5.62
N LYS A 400 -7.91 -26.14 -4.33
CA LYS A 400 -7.08 -25.57 -3.26
C LYS A 400 -7.23 -24.04 -3.11
N ILE A 401 -8.45 -23.53 -3.35
CA ILE A 401 -8.78 -22.10 -3.24
C ILE A 401 -10.06 -21.88 -2.40
N PRO A 402 -10.20 -20.72 -1.73
CA PRO A 402 -11.39 -20.40 -0.94
C PRO A 402 -12.53 -19.84 -1.81
N ILE A 403 -13.30 -20.71 -2.45
CA ILE A 403 -14.37 -20.31 -3.40
C ILE A 403 -15.42 -19.40 -2.74
N ASN A 404 -15.79 -19.66 -1.49
CA ASN A 404 -16.78 -18.86 -0.78
C ASN A 404 -16.33 -17.40 -0.56
N ALA A 405 -15.02 -17.18 -0.38
CA ALA A 405 -14.45 -15.84 -0.27
C ALA A 405 -14.57 -15.06 -1.60
N TYR A 406 -14.43 -15.73 -2.75
CA TYR A 406 -14.65 -15.10 -4.05
C TYR A 406 -16.10 -14.64 -4.23
N TYR A 407 -17.09 -15.47 -3.88
CA TYR A 407 -18.50 -15.09 -3.99
C TYR A 407 -18.88 -13.93 -3.06
N LEU A 408 -18.38 -13.92 -1.83
CA LEU A 408 -18.63 -12.79 -0.92
C LEU A 408 -17.98 -11.51 -1.45
N THR A 409 -16.75 -11.59 -1.94
CA THR A 409 -16.01 -10.45 -2.51
C THR A 409 -16.73 -9.86 -3.72
N ALA A 410 -17.25 -10.72 -4.59
CA ALA A 410 -18.02 -10.30 -5.75
C ALA A 410 -19.34 -9.64 -5.38
N THR A 411 -20.04 -10.20 -4.39
CA THR A 411 -21.28 -9.63 -3.86
C THR A 411 -21.02 -8.24 -3.28
N PHE A 412 -19.94 -8.08 -2.50
CA PHE A 412 -19.56 -6.79 -1.93
C PHE A 412 -19.19 -5.77 -3.01
N ALA A 413 -18.42 -6.18 -4.03
CA ALA A 413 -18.09 -5.31 -5.17
C ALA A 413 -19.33 -4.87 -5.96
N ALA A 414 -20.30 -5.77 -6.18
CA ALA A 414 -21.57 -5.45 -6.80
C ALA A 414 -22.38 -4.45 -5.96
N LEU A 415 -22.46 -4.65 -4.64
CA LEU A 415 -23.15 -3.73 -3.72
C LEU A 415 -22.49 -2.34 -3.69
N LEU A 416 -21.15 -2.26 -3.66
CA LEU A 416 -20.44 -0.98 -3.76
C LEU A 416 -20.69 -0.30 -5.10
N SER A 417 -20.78 -1.06 -6.19
CA SER A 417 -21.07 -0.52 -7.52
C SER A 417 -22.48 0.09 -7.62
N LEU A 418 -23.45 -0.35 -6.80
CA LEU A 418 -24.79 0.25 -6.75
C LEU A 418 -24.78 1.67 -6.20
N ILE A 419 -23.80 2.04 -5.37
CA ILE A 419 -23.69 3.39 -4.80
C ILE A 419 -23.52 4.44 -5.90
N TYR A 420 -22.84 4.07 -6.99
CA TYR A 420 -22.62 4.93 -8.14
C TYR A 420 -23.94 5.37 -8.82
N ILE A 421 -25.01 4.58 -8.73
CA ILE A 421 -26.33 4.96 -9.28
C ILE A 421 -26.80 6.28 -8.66
N GLY A 422 -26.54 6.49 -7.36
CA GLY A 422 -26.95 7.69 -6.64
C GLY A 422 -26.10 8.92 -6.92
N SER A 423 -24.79 8.76 -7.18
CA SER A 423 -23.90 9.87 -7.52
C SER A 423 -22.63 9.37 -8.21
N PRO A 424 -22.16 10.04 -9.29
CA PRO A 424 -20.90 9.69 -9.91
C PRO A 424 -19.69 9.99 -9.01
N VAL A 425 -19.85 10.92 -8.04
CA VAL A 425 -18.83 11.23 -7.04
C VAL A 425 -18.63 10.08 -6.04
N ALA A 426 -19.60 9.18 -5.92
CA ALA A 426 -19.45 7.98 -5.09
C ALA A 426 -18.33 7.05 -5.59
N LEU A 427 -17.94 7.11 -6.87
CA LEU A 427 -16.76 6.41 -7.39
C LEU A 427 -15.49 6.84 -6.66
N TYR A 428 -15.27 8.16 -6.56
CA TYR A 428 -14.12 8.72 -5.85
C TYR A 428 -14.18 8.40 -4.35
N ALA A 429 -15.38 8.23 -3.80
CA ALA A 429 -15.57 7.75 -2.44
C ALA A 429 -15.08 6.29 -2.25
N ILE A 430 -15.13 5.42 -3.26
CA ILE A 430 -14.58 4.06 -3.18
C ILE A 430 -13.04 4.11 -3.11
N GLY A 431 -12.40 4.94 -3.95
CA GLY A 431 -10.95 5.14 -3.87
C GLY A 431 -10.51 5.75 -2.54
N SER A 432 -11.27 6.73 -2.03
CA SER A 432 -11.06 7.32 -0.70
C SER A 432 -11.26 6.29 0.41
N LEU A 433 -12.27 5.41 0.29
CA LEU A 433 -12.52 4.33 1.25
C LEU A 433 -11.35 3.34 1.32
N LEU A 434 -10.82 2.93 0.15
CA LEU A 434 -9.58 2.14 0.06
C LEU A 434 -8.44 2.84 0.80
N ALA A 435 -8.18 4.13 0.48
CA ALA A 435 -7.11 4.90 1.11
C ALA A 435 -7.28 4.99 2.63
N CYS A 436 -8.46 5.39 3.13
CA CYS A 436 -8.72 5.51 4.55
C CYS A 436 -8.51 4.18 5.30
N ALA A 437 -9.09 3.10 4.77
CA ALA A 437 -9.02 1.80 5.40
C ALA A 437 -7.59 1.24 5.42
N ILE A 438 -6.83 1.38 4.33
CA ILE A 438 -5.46 0.90 4.28
C ILE A 438 -4.50 1.77 5.11
N MET A 439 -4.67 3.10 5.12
CA MET A 439 -3.85 3.98 5.95
C MET A 439 -4.05 3.70 7.44
N GLN A 440 -5.28 3.35 7.86
CA GLN A 440 -5.50 2.92 9.23
C GLN A 440 -4.78 1.61 9.56
N CYS A 441 -4.81 0.62 8.65
CA CYS A 441 -4.08 -0.64 8.82
C CYS A 441 -2.58 -0.42 8.95
N PHE A 442 -2.01 0.43 8.10
CA PHE A 442 -0.60 0.78 8.17
C PHE A 442 -0.28 1.55 9.45
N CYS A 443 -1.14 2.48 9.86
CA CYS A 443 -1.01 3.21 11.12
C CYS A 443 -0.92 2.26 12.30
N PHE A 444 -1.85 1.31 12.45
CA PHE A 444 -1.80 0.36 13.57
C PHE A 444 -0.60 -0.57 13.49
N SER A 445 -0.30 -1.14 12.32
CA SER A 445 0.82 -2.07 12.15
C SER A 445 2.16 -1.43 12.47
N ILE A 446 2.43 -0.27 11.85
CA ILE A 446 3.71 0.44 11.99
C ILE A 446 3.85 1.03 13.40
N SER A 447 2.76 1.55 13.99
CA SER A 447 2.78 2.03 15.38
C SER A 447 3.05 0.91 16.37
N CYS A 448 2.50 -0.29 16.17
CA CYS A 448 2.74 -1.42 17.05
C CYS A 448 4.19 -1.91 16.98
N VAL A 449 4.78 -2.04 15.78
CA VAL A 449 6.20 -2.42 15.66
C VAL A 449 7.14 -1.32 16.17
N LEU A 450 6.78 -0.03 15.98
CA LEU A 450 7.53 1.09 16.56
C LEU A 450 7.51 1.04 18.09
N TRP A 451 6.33 0.86 18.69
CA TRP A 451 6.19 0.71 20.14
C TRP A 451 7.02 -0.47 20.64
N ARG A 452 6.89 -1.64 20.01
CA ARG A 452 7.63 -2.84 20.40
C ARG A 452 9.14 -2.65 20.32
N ARG A 453 9.63 -1.97 19.27
CA ARG A 453 11.04 -1.65 19.09
C ARG A 453 11.60 -0.69 20.14
N ILE A 454 10.78 0.23 20.66
CA ILE A 454 11.19 1.20 21.69
C ILE A 454 11.19 0.57 23.08
N TYR A 455 10.15 -0.19 23.43
CA TYR A 455 9.95 -0.66 24.80
C TYR A 455 10.44 -2.09 25.05
N HIS A 456 10.41 -2.97 24.04
CA HIS A 456 10.76 -4.39 24.16
C HIS A 456 11.52 -4.91 22.92
N PRO A 457 12.64 -4.28 22.52
CA PRO A 457 13.38 -4.65 21.31
C PRO A 457 13.82 -6.12 21.27
N GLU A 458 14.08 -6.72 22.43
CA GLU A 458 14.49 -8.12 22.61
C GLU A 458 13.41 -9.14 22.20
N THR A 459 12.15 -8.71 22.13
CA THR A 459 11.01 -9.58 21.78
C THR A 459 10.70 -9.58 20.29
N LEU A 460 11.38 -8.74 19.49
CA LEU A 460 11.17 -8.69 18.05
C LEU A 460 11.70 -9.98 17.38
N PRO A 461 10.89 -10.65 16.54
CA PRO A 461 11.36 -11.80 15.77
C PRO A 461 12.51 -11.42 14.84
N HIS A 462 13.42 -12.37 14.62
CA HIS A 462 14.49 -12.21 13.64
C HIS A 462 13.92 -11.98 12.23
N ALA A 463 14.40 -10.94 11.55
CA ALA A 463 14.00 -10.58 10.19
C ALA A 463 15.18 -10.78 9.22
N ARG A 464 14.94 -11.41 8.07
CA ARG A 464 15.96 -11.54 7.00
C ARG A 464 16.22 -10.22 6.29
N PHE A 465 15.20 -9.38 6.20
CA PHE A 465 15.29 -7.98 5.83
C PHE A 465 15.01 -7.17 7.09
N SER A 466 16.05 -6.54 7.65
CA SER A 466 15.94 -5.71 8.85
C SER A 466 16.40 -4.29 8.58
N LEU A 467 15.68 -3.32 9.16
CA LEU A 467 16.07 -1.91 9.17
C LEU A 467 17.16 -1.62 10.21
N GLY A 468 17.49 -2.60 11.07
CA GLY A 468 18.51 -2.49 12.10
C GLY A 468 18.30 -1.26 12.98
N LYS A 469 19.35 -0.46 13.16
CA LYS A 469 19.35 0.76 13.99
C LYS A 469 18.47 1.87 13.41
N LEU A 470 18.25 1.89 12.09
CA LEU A 470 17.38 2.87 11.44
C LEU A 470 15.88 2.53 11.58
N GLY A 471 15.54 1.38 12.17
CA GLY A 471 14.14 0.96 12.32
C GLY A 471 13.29 1.96 13.11
N VAL A 472 13.79 2.54 14.20
CA VAL A 472 13.04 3.54 14.99
C VAL A 472 12.74 4.82 14.18
N PRO A 473 13.74 5.53 13.60
CA PRO A 473 13.47 6.75 12.85
C PRO A 473 12.63 6.49 11.60
N ILE A 474 12.87 5.38 10.88
CA ILE A 474 12.06 5.02 9.69
C ILE A 474 10.61 4.77 10.08
N ASN A 475 10.37 3.95 11.12
CA ASN A 475 9.01 3.67 11.57
C ASN A 475 8.31 4.93 12.12
N ALA A 476 9.02 5.83 12.80
CA ALA A 476 8.45 7.08 13.29
C ALA A 476 7.99 8.02 12.16
N VAL A 477 8.82 8.18 11.12
CA VAL A 477 8.44 8.94 9.92
C VAL A 477 7.27 8.25 9.21
N ALA A 478 7.31 6.92 9.08
CA ALA A 478 6.23 6.17 8.47
C ALA A 478 4.89 6.36 9.20
N VAL A 479 4.86 6.35 10.54
CA VAL A 479 3.66 6.65 11.34
C VAL A 479 3.15 8.06 11.05
N PHE A 480 4.03 9.06 11.00
CA PHE A 480 3.62 10.43 10.66
C PHE A 480 2.95 10.50 9.27
N VAL A 481 3.55 9.85 8.27
CA VAL A 481 3.05 9.87 6.88
C VAL A 481 1.69 9.18 6.76
N VAL A 482 1.49 8.03 7.42
CA VAL A 482 0.20 7.33 7.34
C VAL A 482 -0.89 8.05 8.12
N VAL A 483 -0.57 8.71 9.25
CA VAL A 483 -1.52 9.56 9.98
C VAL A 483 -1.91 10.79 9.16
N TRP A 484 -0.93 11.44 8.52
CA TRP A 484 -1.16 12.54 7.58
C TRP A 484 -2.07 12.11 6.43
N SER A 485 -1.74 11.00 5.78
CA SER A 485 -2.51 10.49 4.64
C SER A 485 -3.93 10.07 5.04
N PHE A 486 -4.08 9.46 6.21
CA PHE A 486 -5.38 9.09 6.77
C PHE A 486 -6.27 10.32 7.03
N PHE A 487 -5.70 11.42 7.52
CA PHE A 487 -6.44 12.67 7.73
C PHE A 487 -6.99 13.23 6.42
N TRP A 488 -6.15 13.34 5.38
CA TRP A 488 -6.55 13.91 4.09
C TRP A 488 -7.48 13.02 3.28
N ALA A 489 -7.47 11.70 3.50
CA ALA A 489 -8.27 10.76 2.71
C ALA A 489 -9.80 10.91 2.89
N PHE A 490 -10.26 11.52 3.98
CA PHE A 490 -11.69 11.80 4.20
C PHE A 490 -12.17 13.17 3.70
N TRP A 491 -11.26 14.01 3.21
CA TRP A 491 -11.66 15.37 2.82
C TRP A 491 -12.56 15.37 1.58
N PRO A 492 -13.55 16.28 1.51
CA PRO A 492 -14.37 16.49 0.33
C PRO A 492 -13.51 17.08 -0.80
N GLN A 493 -14.00 17.01 -2.04
CA GLN A 493 -13.28 17.48 -3.24
C GLN A 493 -13.76 18.86 -3.73
N GLU A 494 -14.67 19.49 -2.97
CA GLU A 494 -15.19 20.82 -3.26
C GLU A 494 -15.73 21.48 -1.97
N TYR A 495 -15.72 22.81 -1.99
CA TYR A 495 -16.25 23.70 -0.98
C TYR A 495 -17.02 24.85 -1.67
N PRO A 496 -18.25 25.19 -1.23
CA PRO A 496 -18.99 24.60 -0.11
C PRO A 496 -19.41 23.16 -0.38
N VAL A 497 -19.45 22.35 0.68
CA VAL A 497 -19.74 20.91 0.59
C VAL A 497 -21.20 20.70 0.22
N THR A 498 -21.44 20.09 -0.95
CA THR A 498 -22.78 19.66 -1.38
C THR A 498 -22.98 18.17 -1.14
N PRO A 499 -24.21 17.65 -1.03
CA PRO A 499 -24.44 16.20 -0.98
C PRO A 499 -23.85 15.45 -2.19
N SER A 500 -23.83 16.10 -3.36
CA SER A 500 -23.19 15.59 -4.57
C SER A 500 -21.66 15.55 -4.46
N GLY A 501 -21.03 16.54 -3.81
CA GLY A 501 -19.57 16.66 -3.66
C GLY A 501 -18.99 16.08 -2.37
N PHE A 502 -19.83 15.51 -1.50
CA PHE A 502 -19.39 14.94 -0.22
C PHE A 502 -18.55 13.66 -0.43
N ASN A 503 -17.50 13.51 0.36
CA ASN A 503 -16.71 12.27 0.37
C ASN A 503 -17.45 11.19 1.19
N TRP A 504 -18.26 10.41 0.50
CA TRP A 504 -19.10 9.36 1.10
C TRP A 504 -18.32 8.16 1.68
N SER A 505 -16.99 8.14 1.61
CA SER A 505 -16.16 7.09 2.20
C SER A 505 -16.39 6.95 3.71
N VAL A 506 -16.57 8.08 4.43
CA VAL A 506 -16.84 8.09 5.87
C VAL A 506 -18.15 7.37 6.22
N ALA A 507 -19.16 7.46 5.34
CA ALA A 507 -20.46 6.83 5.53
C ALA A 507 -20.41 5.30 5.37
N ILE A 508 -19.35 4.76 4.75
CA ILE A 508 -19.11 3.31 4.67
C ILE A 508 -18.14 2.89 5.77
N PHE A 509 -17.09 3.67 5.99
CA PHE A 509 -16.03 3.37 6.93
C PHE A 509 -16.53 3.34 8.38
N VAL A 510 -17.19 4.41 8.86
CA VAL A 510 -17.62 4.51 10.27
C VAL A 510 -18.64 3.42 10.66
N PRO A 511 -19.69 3.15 9.87
CA PRO A 511 -20.60 2.04 10.17
C PRO A 511 -19.91 0.67 10.13
N THR A 512 -18.96 0.47 9.23
CA THR A 512 -18.19 -0.79 9.18
C THR A 512 -17.39 -0.99 10.46
N ILE A 513 -16.72 0.07 10.94
CA ILE A 513 -16.02 0.04 12.23
C ILE A 513 -17.00 -0.19 13.38
N PHE A 514 -18.16 0.46 13.37
CA PHE A 514 -19.18 0.24 14.39
C PHE A 514 -19.65 -1.23 14.44
N VAL A 515 -19.93 -1.83 13.28
CA VAL A 515 -20.30 -3.26 13.17
C VAL A 515 -19.16 -4.15 13.68
N ALA A 516 -17.91 -3.85 13.33
CA ALA A 516 -16.75 -4.54 13.85
C ALA A 516 -16.69 -4.46 15.39
N LEU A 517 -16.87 -3.28 15.96
CA LEU A 517 -16.87 -3.07 17.43
C LEU A 517 -18.00 -3.85 18.12
N VAL A 518 -19.21 -3.81 17.58
CA VAL A 518 -20.35 -4.56 18.11
C VAL A 518 -20.06 -6.07 18.06
N TYR A 519 -19.58 -6.57 16.92
CA TYR A 519 -19.24 -7.99 16.79
C TYR A 519 -18.09 -8.38 17.74
N TYR A 520 -17.10 -7.50 17.93
CA TYR A 520 -16.02 -7.71 18.89
C TYR A 520 -16.56 -7.90 20.31
N VAL A 521 -17.45 -7.00 20.76
CA VAL A 521 -18.02 -7.07 22.12
C VAL A 521 -18.89 -8.30 22.30
N VAL A 522 -19.71 -8.66 21.30
CA VAL A 522 -20.64 -9.78 21.39
C VAL A 522 -19.94 -11.14 21.29
N LYS A 523 -19.01 -11.30 20.35
CA LYS A 523 -18.49 -12.62 19.95
C LYS A 523 -16.98 -12.65 19.74
N GLY A 524 -16.41 -11.62 19.09
CA GLY A 524 -14.98 -11.56 18.75
C GLY A 524 -14.08 -11.68 19.98
N ARG A 525 -14.43 -10.99 21.08
CA ARG A 525 -13.67 -11.03 22.34
C ARG A 525 -13.59 -12.42 22.94
N HIS A 526 -14.50 -13.34 22.63
CA HIS A 526 -14.52 -14.71 23.16
C HIS A 526 -13.83 -15.72 22.22
N GLN A 527 -13.92 -15.50 20.90
CA GLN A 527 -13.37 -16.42 19.91
C GLN A 527 -11.89 -16.19 19.63
N ILE A 528 -11.42 -14.94 19.76
CA ILE A 528 -10.01 -14.56 19.58
C ILE A 528 -9.15 -14.94 20.81
N ILE A 529 -9.79 -15.20 21.97
CA ILE A 529 -9.12 -15.61 23.22
C ILE A 529 -8.27 -16.87 23.05
N VAL A 530 -8.72 -17.83 22.23
CA VAL A 530 -8.06 -19.13 22.12
C VAL A 530 -6.73 -19.03 21.37
N PHE A 531 -6.60 -18.13 20.39
CA PHE A 531 -5.43 -18.06 19.51
C PHE A 531 -4.31 -17.18 20.06
N ILE A 532 -4.65 -16.03 20.64
CA ILE A 532 -3.67 -15.12 21.26
C ILE A 532 -3.18 -15.66 22.60
N GLY A 533 -4.03 -16.37 23.36
CA GLY A 533 -3.65 -17.06 24.59
C GLY A 533 -2.58 -18.12 24.37
N PHE A 534 -2.78 -19.04 23.40
CA PHE A 534 -1.83 -20.11 23.10
C PHE A 534 -0.46 -19.60 22.61
N ARG A 535 -0.42 -18.51 21.83
CA ARG A 535 0.84 -17.91 21.36
C ARG A 535 1.64 -17.21 22.47
N LEU A 536 0.97 -16.57 23.43
CA LEU A 536 1.64 -15.94 24.57
C LEU A 536 2.27 -16.98 25.52
N THR A 537 1.64 -18.14 25.70
CA THR A 537 2.24 -19.25 26.46
C THR A 537 3.49 -19.80 25.78
N TYR A 538 3.56 -19.74 24.44
CA TYR A 538 4.69 -20.24 23.65
C TYR A 538 5.87 -19.24 23.60
N LEU A 539 5.57 -17.93 23.64
CA LEU A 539 6.60 -16.86 23.55
C LEU A 539 7.21 -16.49 24.92
N ALA A 540 6.54 -16.78 26.04
CA ALA A 540 7.09 -16.55 27.38
C ALA A 540 6.48 -17.52 28.42
N PRO A 541 6.92 -18.79 28.48
CA PRO A 541 6.40 -19.79 29.42
C PRO A 541 6.56 -19.38 30.90
N ALA A 542 7.56 -18.54 31.20
CA ALA A 542 7.95 -18.19 32.57
C ALA A 542 7.08 -17.10 33.23
N ARG A 543 6.16 -16.43 32.51
CA ARG A 543 5.44 -15.24 33.03
C ARG A 543 3.94 -15.40 33.25
N ASN A 544 3.31 -16.47 32.78
CA ASN A 544 1.85 -16.62 32.82
C ASN A 544 1.46 -17.91 33.56
N GLY A 545 1.51 -17.84 34.89
CA GLY A 545 1.13 -18.93 35.78
C GLY A 545 -0.38 -19.13 35.95
N ASP A 546 -1.24 -18.12 35.75
CA ASP A 546 -2.70 -18.28 35.84
C ASP A 546 -3.49 -17.07 35.30
N PRO A 547 -4.39 -17.24 34.31
CA PRO A 547 -5.29 -16.18 33.85
C PRO A 547 -6.68 -16.30 34.50
N THR A 548 -6.91 -15.68 35.65
CA THR A 548 -8.26 -15.65 36.26
C THR A 548 -9.01 -14.34 35.92
N LEU A 549 -10.27 -14.54 35.49
CA LEU A 549 -11.19 -13.57 34.87
C LEU A 549 -11.72 -12.45 35.81
N THR A 550 -11.36 -12.45 37.09
CA THR A 550 -12.06 -11.67 38.12
C THR A 550 -11.54 -10.24 38.31
N SER A 551 -10.34 -9.88 37.82
CA SER A 551 -9.77 -8.52 37.95
C SER A 551 -9.88 -7.67 36.67
N ILE A 552 -10.18 -8.28 35.53
CA ILE A 552 -10.07 -7.65 34.21
C ILE A 552 -11.31 -6.81 33.88
N MET A 553 -12.51 -7.21 34.31
CA MET A 553 -13.74 -6.51 33.94
C MET A 553 -13.85 -5.08 34.53
N PRO A 554 -13.54 -4.84 35.82
CA PRO A 554 -13.64 -3.48 36.38
C PRO A 554 -12.64 -2.50 35.74
N SER A 555 -11.45 -2.96 35.36
CA SER A 555 -10.42 -2.15 34.70
C SER A 555 -10.75 -1.83 33.25
N ILE A 556 -11.44 -2.73 32.54
CA ILE A 556 -11.97 -2.47 31.19
C ILE A 556 -13.05 -1.38 31.24
N PHE A 557 -13.99 -1.44 32.18
CA PHE A 557 -15.05 -0.44 32.28
C PHE A 557 -14.49 0.95 32.66
N THR A 558 -13.52 1.02 33.57
CA THR A 558 -12.88 2.30 33.93
C THR A 558 -12.04 2.88 32.79
N GLN A 559 -11.35 2.06 32.01
CA GLN A 559 -10.58 2.54 30.86
C GLN A 559 -11.45 2.93 29.66
N ALA A 560 -12.54 2.20 29.40
CA ALA A 560 -13.51 2.58 28.38
C ALA A 560 -14.15 3.94 28.69
N ALA A 561 -14.48 4.19 29.96
CA ALA A 561 -14.97 5.49 30.42
C ALA A 561 -13.92 6.61 30.22
N LEU A 562 -12.64 6.32 30.49
CA LEU A 562 -11.54 7.27 30.28
C LEU A 562 -11.35 7.60 28.78
N HIS A 563 -11.37 6.58 27.91
CA HIS A 563 -11.22 6.77 26.46
C HIS A 563 -12.40 7.51 25.84
N PHE A 564 -13.62 7.23 26.31
CA PHE A 564 -14.82 7.98 25.90
C PHE A 564 -14.73 9.45 26.36
N SER A 565 -14.19 9.70 27.55
CA SER A 565 -13.94 11.05 28.08
C SER A 565 -12.87 11.80 27.28
N ILE A 566 -11.82 11.12 26.83
CA ILE A 566 -10.76 11.70 25.99
C ILE A 566 -11.31 12.00 24.58
N LEU A 567 -12.02 11.06 23.95
CA LEU A 567 -12.67 11.29 22.64
C LEU A 567 -13.70 12.42 22.70
N ALA A 568 -14.55 12.43 23.73
CA ALA A 568 -15.49 13.53 23.96
C ALA A 568 -14.74 14.85 24.18
N SER A 569 -13.64 14.87 24.93
CA SER A 569 -12.81 16.07 25.13
C SER A 569 -12.17 16.54 23.84
N CYS A 570 -11.64 15.63 23.00
CA CYS A 570 -11.09 15.95 21.68
C CYS A 570 -12.14 16.53 20.73
N VAL A 571 -13.36 15.96 20.72
CA VAL A 571 -14.49 16.50 19.94
C VAL A 571 -14.92 17.87 20.48
N THR A 572 -14.83 18.08 21.79
CA THR A 572 -15.17 19.36 22.42
C THR A 572 -14.09 20.43 22.20
N THR A 573 -12.81 20.05 22.12
CA THR A 573 -11.70 20.96 21.77
C THR A 573 -11.63 21.26 20.27
N LEU A 574 -12.26 20.45 19.42
CA LEU A 574 -12.49 20.75 17.99
C LEU A 574 -13.65 21.75 17.77
N LYS A 575 -14.52 21.95 18.76
CA LYS A 575 -15.69 22.84 18.67
C LYS A 575 -15.38 24.30 18.28
N PRO A 576 -14.27 24.94 18.72
CA PRO A 576 -13.88 26.28 18.26
C PRO A 576 -13.44 26.30 16.78
N PHE A 577 -12.83 25.22 16.28
CA PHE A 577 -12.44 25.09 14.87
C PHE A 577 -13.65 24.83 13.97
N LEU A 578 -14.66 24.11 14.48
CA LEU A 578 -15.93 23.88 13.79
C LEU A 578 -16.83 25.12 13.76
N ARG A 579 -16.75 26.02 14.75
CA ARG A 579 -17.51 27.28 14.79
C ARG A 579 -17.14 28.28 13.69
N HIS A 580 -15.98 28.14 13.05
CA HIS A 580 -15.61 28.95 11.88
C HIS A 580 -16.26 28.47 10.56
N PHE A 581 -17.00 27.36 10.61
CA PHE A 581 -17.67 26.77 9.45
C PHE A 581 -19.21 26.88 9.48
N ASP A 582 -19.80 27.57 10.46
CA ASP A 582 -21.22 27.92 10.44
C ASP A 582 -21.41 29.30 9.76
N PRO A 583 -21.91 29.39 8.52
CA PRO A 583 -22.53 30.62 8.08
C PRO A 583 -23.81 30.80 8.90
N VAL A 584 -23.91 31.91 9.62
CA VAL A 584 -25.12 32.27 10.38
C VAL A 584 -26.27 32.43 9.39
N PHE A 585 -27.12 31.40 9.28
CA PHE A 585 -28.43 31.53 8.66
C PHE A 585 -29.32 32.33 9.59
N VAL A 586 -29.57 33.59 9.24
CA VAL A 586 -30.68 34.36 9.81
C VAL A 586 -31.96 33.84 9.16
N VAL A 587 -32.69 33.01 9.88
CA VAL A 587 -34.06 32.63 9.52
C VAL A 587 -34.95 33.83 9.84
N GLU A 588 -35.39 34.54 8.82
CA GLU A 588 -36.46 35.54 8.92
C GLU A 588 -37.78 34.77 9.16
N SER A 589 -38.20 34.68 10.42
CA SER A 589 -39.52 34.17 10.77
C SER A 589 -40.56 35.21 10.37
N ALA A 590 -41.30 34.93 9.30
CA ALA A 590 -42.56 35.60 9.02
C ALA A 590 -43.57 35.20 10.10
N ASP A 591 -43.96 36.15 10.94
CA ASP A 591 -45.18 36.05 11.73
C ASP A 591 -45.96 37.36 11.73
N LEU A 592 -47.28 37.18 11.63
CA LEU A 592 -48.28 38.16 11.25
C LEU A 592 -48.58 39.22 12.32
N SER A 593 -48.85 40.42 11.80
CA SER A 593 -49.86 41.40 12.23
C SER A 593 -49.77 42.02 13.64
N SER A 594 -49.49 43.33 13.70
CA SER A 594 -50.53 44.37 13.76
C SER A 594 -49.98 45.73 14.21
N SER A 595 -50.55 46.79 13.61
CA SER A 595 -50.63 48.16 14.15
C SER A 595 -49.35 49.01 14.19
N LYS A 596 -49.22 49.96 13.25
CA LYS A 596 -49.47 51.39 13.52
C LYS A 596 -49.24 52.27 12.27
N ARG A 597 -50.25 53.10 12.00
CA ARG A 597 -50.15 54.35 11.21
C ARG A 597 -49.07 55.26 11.82
N SER A 598 -48.21 55.87 11.00
CA SER A 598 -48.40 57.27 10.58
C SER A 598 -47.21 57.84 9.77
N ARG A 599 -47.58 58.55 8.69
CA ARG A 599 -47.04 59.84 8.20
C ARG A 599 -45.56 59.98 7.79
N ALA A 600 -45.43 60.19 6.48
CA ALA A 600 -45.00 61.45 5.83
C ALA A 600 -43.54 61.58 5.31
N SER A 601 -43.50 61.95 4.02
CA SER A 601 -42.71 63.03 3.42
C SER A 601 -41.29 62.76 2.89
N ALA A 602 -41.21 62.90 1.56
CA ALA A 602 -40.22 63.64 0.78
C ALA A 602 -38.80 63.06 0.53
N ASN A 603 -38.65 62.62 -0.72
CA ASN A 603 -37.58 62.90 -1.69
C ASN A 603 -36.10 62.52 -1.44
N PRO A 604 -35.36 62.26 -2.55
CA PRO A 604 -34.22 61.33 -2.60
C PRO A 604 -32.87 62.07 -2.65
N SER A 605 -31.80 61.27 -2.67
CA SER A 605 -30.38 61.58 -2.94
C SER A 605 -29.45 61.54 -1.73
N GLY A 606 -28.44 60.66 -1.80
CA GLY A 606 -27.35 60.61 -0.83
C GLY A 606 -26.71 59.23 -0.69
N ASP A 607 -26.15 58.66 -1.77
CA ASP A 607 -24.98 57.79 -1.61
C ASP A 607 -23.76 58.69 -1.35
N PRO A 608 -22.92 58.34 -0.37
CA PRO A 608 -21.50 58.29 -0.68
C PRO A 608 -20.78 57.10 -0.04
N TYR A 609 -20.20 56.27 -0.90
CA TYR A 609 -19.00 55.46 -0.65
C TYR A 609 -17.81 56.34 -0.21
N TYR A 610 -17.08 55.97 0.85
CA TYR A 610 -15.67 55.48 0.82
C TYR A 610 -14.91 55.64 2.16
N ARG A 611 -14.09 54.62 2.43
CA ARG A 611 -12.88 54.53 3.29
C ARG A 611 -13.02 54.51 4.81
N LEU A 612 -12.42 53.48 5.43
CA LEU A 612 -11.66 53.67 6.67
C LEU A 612 -10.44 52.75 6.74
N ASP A 613 -9.28 53.41 6.71
CA ASP A 613 -7.95 52.93 7.04
C ASP A 613 -7.75 52.90 8.58
N THR A 614 -6.91 51.98 9.03
CA THR A 614 -6.09 52.01 10.27
C THR A 614 -6.76 52.34 11.62
N ILE A 615 -6.79 51.37 12.53
CA ILE A 615 -6.96 51.60 13.97
C ILE A 615 -5.58 51.79 14.61
N SER A 616 -5.33 53.01 15.09
CA SER A 616 -4.25 53.34 16.02
C SER A 616 -4.67 53.12 17.48
N ARG A 617 -3.65 52.79 18.27
CA ARG A 617 -3.60 52.51 19.71
C ARG A 617 -4.41 53.45 20.63
N SER A 618 -4.89 52.86 21.72
CA SER A 618 -5.51 53.53 22.86
C SER A 618 -4.53 54.33 23.71
N SER A 619 -5.04 55.46 24.18
CA SER A 619 -4.49 56.53 25.02
C SER A 619 -3.67 56.14 26.27
N ARG A 620 -2.59 56.89 26.53
CA ARG A 620 -2.08 57.18 27.87
C ARG A 620 -2.12 58.68 28.15
N SER A 621 -2.38 58.98 29.43
CA SER A 621 -2.76 60.28 30.02
C SER A 621 -1.60 61.26 30.19
N ARG A 622 -1.96 62.54 30.05
CA ARG A 622 -1.40 63.83 30.53
C ARG A 622 -0.12 63.87 31.39
N ASN A 623 0.70 64.86 31.01
CA ASN A 623 1.55 65.75 31.80
C ASN A 623 2.83 65.18 32.43
N ASP A 624 3.97 65.35 31.73
CA ASP A 624 5.26 65.61 32.37
C ASP A 624 6.22 66.36 31.41
N PRO A 625 6.77 67.54 31.75
CA PRO A 625 7.74 68.25 30.93
C PRO A 625 9.15 68.13 31.53
N ASN A 626 9.75 66.94 31.46
CA ASN A 626 11.20 66.68 31.45
C ASN A 626 11.44 65.20 31.78
N ASP A 627 11.74 64.38 30.76
CA ASP A 627 12.63 63.25 30.99
C ASP A 627 13.39 62.89 29.72
N ASN A 628 14.49 63.63 29.49
CA ASN A 628 15.59 63.19 28.65
C ASN A 628 16.49 62.31 29.52
N ILE A 629 16.45 60.99 29.37
CA ILE A 629 17.61 60.13 29.66
C ILE A 629 17.68 58.96 28.66
N ASN A 630 18.83 58.94 27.99
CA ASN A 630 19.41 57.89 27.18
C ASN A 630 19.28 56.48 27.76
N TRP A 631 19.13 55.46 26.91
CA TRP A 631 19.96 54.26 27.01
C TRP A 631 20.38 53.76 25.63
N ARG A 632 21.68 53.90 25.36
CA ARG A 632 22.42 53.26 24.27
C ARG A 632 22.65 51.77 24.61
N PRO A 633 22.84 50.88 23.61
CA PRO A 633 23.42 49.57 23.83
C PRO A 633 24.93 49.70 24.11
N TYR A 634 25.41 48.96 25.11
CA TYR A 634 26.82 48.90 25.50
C TYR A 634 27.59 47.95 24.57
N GLN A 635 28.66 48.46 23.96
CA GLN A 635 29.72 47.69 23.33
C GLN A 635 31.06 48.07 23.97
N GLY A 636 31.91 47.06 24.17
CA GLY A 636 33.38 47.21 24.19
C GLY A 636 34.08 46.19 25.10
N PRO A 637 35.38 45.89 24.89
CA PRO A 637 36.30 46.51 23.91
C PRO A 637 37.12 45.52 23.03
N THR A 638 37.49 45.98 21.83
CA THR A 638 38.66 45.54 21.03
C THR A 638 39.97 46.12 21.60
N PRO A 639 41.17 45.61 21.23
CA PRO A 639 41.94 46.17 20.09
C PRO A 639 42.72 45.04 19.33
N ALA A 640 43.34 45.17 18.15
CA ALA A 640 43.87 46.31 17.42
C ALA A 640 44.10 45.94 15.92
N ASP A 641 44.21 46.97 15.08
CA ASP A 641 44.97 47.09 13.81
C ASP A 641 44.51 46.26 12.59
N GLY A 642 44.34 46.77 11.37
CA GLY A 642 44.64 48.04 10.72
C GLY A 642 44.62 47.82 9.19
N TYR A 643 44.44 48.90 8.41
CA TYR A 643 44.57 49.04 6.93
C TYR A 643 43.39 48.56 6.05
N ALA A 644 42.56 49.48 5.51
CA ALA A 644 42.72 50.29 4.27
C ALA A 644 42.30 49.50 2.99
N ALA A 645 41.15 49.81 2.37
CA ALA A 645 40.97 50.61 1.12
C ALA A 645 41.55 49.91 -0.14
N ALA A 646 40.99 49.90 -1.35
CA ALA A 646 39.89 50.56 -2.04
C ALA A 646 39.82 50.01 -3.50
N TYR A 647 38.63 50.07 -4.13
CA TYR A 647 38.33 50.33 -5.56
C TYR A 647 38.84 49.45 -6.74
N HIS A 648 37.89 49.13 -7.65
CA HIS A 648 37.86 49.15 -9.15
C HIS A 648 39.12 48.71 -9.95
N ASP A 649 39.10 48.08 -11.12
CA ASP A 649 38.16 48.06 -12.24
C ASP A 649 38.51 46.91 -13.23
N SER A 650 37.62 46.77 -14.21
CA SER A 650 37.57 45.92 -15.40
C SER A 650 38.82 45.93 -16.32
N SER A 651 39.09 44.81 -17.01
CA SER A 651 39.56 44.82 -18.41
C SER A 651 39.53 43.43 -19.06
N ALA A 652 39.04 43.38 -20.30
CA ALA A 652 39.03 42.24 -21.22
C ALA A 652 40.09 42.41 -22.33
N THR A 653 40.58 41.30 -22.88
CA THR A 653 41.31 41.15 -24.17
C THR A 653 41.08 39.69 -24.64
N GLN A 654 40.37 39.37 -25.75
CA GLN A 654 40.77 39.31 -27.18
C GLN A 654 42.14 38.62 -27.43
N SER A 655 42.40 37.73 -28.40
CA SER A 655 41.79 37.40 -29.71
C SER A 655 42.30 36.03 -30.27
N SER A 656 41.82 35.68 -31.47
CA SER A 656 41.91 34.47 -32.33
C SER A 656 43.21 34.15 -33.09
N ASP A 657 43.32 32.92 -33.63
CA ASP A 657 43.79 32.48 -34.98
C ASP A 657 44.29 31.00 -34.94
N SER A 658 44.45 30.18 -36.00
CA SER A 658 43.85 29.90 -37.32
C SER A 658 44.55 28.62 -37.88
N SER A 659 44.10 28.10 -39.02
CA SER A 659 44.29 26.76 -39.65
C SER A 659 45.68 26.29 -40.19
N LYS A 660 45.86 24.96 -40.40
CA LYS A 660 46.27 24.23 -41.65
C LYS A 660 46.83 22.82 -41.34
N GLU A 661 46.25 21.70 -41.79
CA GLU A 661 46.32 21.00 -43.09
C GLU A 661 47.67 20.33 -43.48
N GLY A 662 47.63 19.01 -43.79
CA GLY A 662 48.49 18.39 -44.82
C GLY A 662 49.01 16.96 -44.60
N ARG A 663 48.28 15.93 -45.07
CA ARG A 663 48.74 14.98 -46.13
C ARG A 663 47.72 13.87 -46.48
N LEU A 664 47.36 13.84 -47.76
CA LEU A 664 46.67 12.77 -48.51
C LEU A 664 47.69 11.96 -49.34
N LEU A 665 47.39 10.69 -49.68
CA LEU A 665 47.16 10.18 -51.06
C LEU A 665 47.49 8.67 -51.26
N ARG A 666 46.48 7.90 -51.70
CA ARG A 666 46.40 6.98 -52.89
C ARG A 666 45.09 6.17 -52.78
N ALA A 667 44.06 6.36 -53.62
CA ALA A 667 43.84 5.85 -54.99
C ALA A 667 43.93 4.32 -55.12
N SER A 668 43.04 3.53 -55.75
CA SER A 668 41.81 3.71 -56.56
C SER A 668 41.32 2.33 -57.08
N ARG A 669 40.02 2.21 -57.45
CA ARG A 669 39.36 1.22 -58.39
C ARG A 669 39.25 -0.27 -57.94
N SER A 670 38.23 -1.08 -58.25
CA SER A 670 36.93 -0.98 -58.95
C SER A 670 36.17 -2.34 -58.93
N VAL A 671 34.83 -2.36 -59.14
CA VAL A 671 33.96 -3.46 -59.67
C VAL A 671 33.71 -4.67 -58.72
N GLY A 672 32.51 -5.25 -58.55
CA GLY A 672 31.20 -5.12 -59.17
C GLY A 672 30.18 -6.12 -58.55
N SER A 673 28.92 -5.94 -58.94
CA SER A 673 27.61 -6.50 -58.54
C SER A 673 27.38 -8.03 -58.53
N GLY A 674 26.50 -8.48 -57.61
CA GLY A 674 25.18 -9.09 -57.94
C GLY A 674 25.00 -10.64 -57.95
N LEU A 675 23.94 -11.13 -57.26
CA LEU A 675 23.04 -12.30 -57.50
C LEU A 675 22.54 -12.89 -56.16
N ARG A 676 21.27 -12.77 -55.70
CA ARG A 676 19.97 -13.41 -56.04
C ARG A 676 19.81 -14.92 -55.75
N SER A 677 18.82 -15.24 -54.88
CA SER A 677 18.00 -16.48 -54.79
C SER A 677 18.72 -17.79 -54.38
N ALA A 678 18.15 -18.86 -53.81
CA ALA A 678 16.79 -19.37 -53.61
C ALA A 678 16.85 -20.44 -52.47
N ALA A 679 15.87 -20.54 -51.57
CA ALA A 679 14.79 -21.53 -51.53
C ALA A 679 15.10 -23.00 -51.14
N LYS A 680 14.35 -23.45 -50.12
CA LYS A 680 13.59 -24.73 -49.97
C LYS A 680 14.27 -26.07 -49.65
N ARG A 681 13.64 -26.72 -48.64
CA ARG A 681 13.15 -28.12 -48.54
C ARG A 681 14.05 -29.22 -47.96
N ARG A 682 13.56 -29.85 -46.87
CA ARG A 682 13.15 -31.28 -46.68
C ARG A 682 13.03 -31.51 -45.16
N GLN A 683 11.90 -31.85 -44.50
CA GLN A 683 10.98 -33.00 -44.60
C GLN A 683 11.69 -34.36 -44.78
N HIS A 684 11.76 -35.20 -43.74
CA HIS A 684 10.80 -36.29 -43.49
C HIS A 684 11.24 -37.25 -42.35
N SER A 685 10.23 -37.70 -41.58
CA SER A 685 10.04 -39.07 -41.03
C SER A 685 11.05 -39.58 -39.98
N VAL A 686 10.68 -40.25 -38.89
CA VAL A 686 9.96 -41.54 -38.85
C VAL A 686 9.29 -41.77 -37.49
N LYS A 687 8.08 -42.34 -37.54
CA LYS A 687 7.25 -42.91 -36.46
C LYS A 687 7.81 -44.24 -35.92
N ARG A 688 7.57 -44.54 -34.64
CA ARG A 688 6.95 -45.78 -34.04
C ARG A 688 7.34 -45.87 -32.56
N SER A 689 6.40 -45.80 -31.60
CA SER A 689 5.56 -46.90 -31.03
C SER A 689 6.42 -48.08 -30.57
N VAL A 690 6.50 -48.44 -29.29
CA VAL A 690 5.59 -49.23 -28.40
C VAL A 690 6.48 -49.42 -27.14
N GLY A 691 6.10 -49.38 -25.87
CA GLY A 691 4.90 -49.81 -25.15
C GLY A 691 5.38 -50.77 -24.03
N HIS A 692 5.01 -50.45 -22.78
CA HIS A 692 4.89 -51.30 -21.58
C HIS A 692 6.06 -52.18 -21.10
N GLY A 693 6.29 -52.14 -19.77
CA GLY A 693 7.01 -53.22 -19.08
C GLY A 693 7.63 -52.76 -17.76
N ASP A 694 7.01 -53.17 -16.66
CA ASP A 694 7.41 -52.97 -15.28
C ASP A 694 8.83 -53.47 -14.94
N SER A 695 9.31 -52.95 -13.81
CA SER A 695 9.93 -53.69 -12.68
C SER A 695 11.32 -53.22 -12.24
N ALA A 696 11.48 -53.37 -10.93
CA ALA A 696 12.38 -52.68 -10.03
C ALA A 696 13.83 -53.21 -10.00
N SER A 697 14.64 -52.53 -9.17
CA SER A 697 15.76 -53.05 -8.38
C SER A 697 17.16 -52.64 -8.82
N THR A 698 17.63 -51.56 -8.16
CA THR A 698 18.95 -51.36 -7.53
C THR A 698 20.18 -52.09 -8.09
N LYS A 699 21.21 -51.31 -8.46
CA LYS A 699 22.51 -51.33 -7.76
C LYS A 699 23.40 -50.15 -8.17
N THR A 700 23.85 -49.47 -7.13
CA THR A 700 25.05 -48.65 -6.97
C THR A 700 26.28 -49.18 -7.71
N ASP A 701 27.08 -48.31 -8.35
CA ASP A 701 28.32 -47.80 -7.76
C ASP A 701 28.98 -46.67 -8.59
N ALA A 702 29.62 -45.74 -7.87
CA ALA A 702 30.79 -44.88 -8.16
C ALA A 702 31.10 -44.41 -9.61
N SER A 703 31.53 -43.17 -9.93
CA SER A 703 32.23 -42.14 -9.14
C SER A 703 32.43 -40.84 -9.97
N ASP A 704 32.57 -39.73 -9.23
CA ASP A 704 33.38 -38.51 -9.48
C ASP A 704 33.07 -37.50 -10.61
N ARG A 705 32.66 -36.27 -10.25
CA ARG A 705 33.61 -35.16 -9.88
C ARG A 705 32.92 -33.83 -9.51
N ILE A 706 33.19 -33.40 -8.26
CA ILE A 706 33.68 -32.09 -7.78
C ILE A 706 32.82 -30.83 -8.00
N ILE A 707 32.25 -30.33 -6.90
CA ILE A 707 31.92 -28.91 -6.65
C ILE A 707 32.86 -28.43 -5.53
N ILE A 708 33.55 -27.30 -5.74
CA ILE A 708 34.38 -26.64 -4.72
C ILE A 708 33.52 -25.57 -4.03
N GLU A 709 33.19 -25.77 -2.76
CA GLU A 709 32.80 -24.69 -1.84
C GLU A 709 33.83 -24.59 -0.71
N ARG A 710 34.26 -23.36 -0.42
CA ARG A 710 35.34 -23.04 0.50
C ARG A 710 34.73 -22.64 1.85
N THR A 711 34.63 -23.58 2.78
CA THR A 711 34.23 -23.32 4.17
C THR A 711 35.47 -22.95 4.99
N ARG A 712 35.47 -21.78 5.64
CA ARG A 712 36.44 -21.44 6.69
C ARG A 712 35.83 -21.86 8.02
N GLU A 713 36.36 -22.91 8.63
CA GLU A 713 36.08 -23.26 10.03
C GLU A 713 37.02 -22.46 10.95
N VAL A 714 36.46 -21.84 11.99
CA VAL A 714 37.20 -21.27 13.12
C VAL A 714 36.94 -22.18 14.31
N THR A 715 37.97 -22.89 14.76
CA THR A 715 37.92 -23.74 15.95
C THR A 715 38.35 -22.94 17.17
N VAL A 716 37.46 -22.73 18.14
CA VAL A 716 37.81 -22.20 19.47
C VAL A 716 38.09 -23.40 20.37
N LYS A 717 39.34 -23.52 20.85
CA LYS A 717 39.71 -24.48 21.91
C LYS A 717 39.53 -23.81 23.26
N HIS A 718 38.73 -24.40 24.14
CA HIS A 718 38.76 -24.12 25.57
C HIS A 718 39.88 -24.96 26.19
N GLU A 719 40.77 -24.30 26.93
CA GLU A 719 41.88 -24.91 27.66
C GLU A 719 41.52 -24.86 29.15
N ASP A 720 41.22 -26.01 29.73
CA ASP A 720 40.97 -26.17 31.16
C ASP A 720 42.30 -26.02 31.92
N SER A 721 42.37 -25.05 32.84
CA SER A 721 43.49 -24.90 33.77
C SER A 721 43.18 -25.56 35.11
N PRO A 722 44.15 -26.27 35.74
CA PRO A 722 43.93 -27.08 36.92
C PRO A 722 43.92 -26.27 38.22
N GLU A 723 43.32 -26.90 39.23
CA GLU A 723 43.22 -26.50 40.64
C GLU A 723 44.49 -25.89 41.24
N CYS A 724 44.33 -24.86 42.07
CA CYS A 724 45.30 -24.51 43.10
C CYS A 724 44.59 -24.29 44.45
N THR A 725 44.91 -25.18 45.38
CA THR A 725 44.65 -25.14 46.82
C THR A 725 45.23 -23.90 47.49
N THR A 726 44.43 -23.15 48.24
CA THR A 726 44.58 -22.86 49.69
C THR A 726 43.42 -22.02 50.20
#